data_AF-H8MIL0-F1
#
_entry.id   AF-H8MIL0-F1
#
_cell.length_a   1.000
_cell.length_b   1.000
_cell.length_c   1.000
_cell.angle_alpha   90.00
_cell.angle_beta   90.00
_cell.angle_gamma   90.00
#
_symmetry.space_group_name_H-M   'P 1'
#
loop_
_entity.id
_entity.type
_entity.pdbx_description
1 polymer ?
#
loop_
_entity_poly.entity_id
_entity_poly.type
_entity_poly.pdbx_seq_one_letter_code
_entity_poly.pdbx_strand_id
1 'polypeptide(L)'
;MFGQNVQLNNSGYLFAQQKSGSVYQARQFKTDPSSPAVVTIASTTGGTTAQRYSLIYDYGSISDICAVTTTPCDEYKTVFVADRGVSPDMFATGRSHPYSEMGSSRTPKPMVANDGSIVVTLGASAGGRIKAYNYTLSTNFDVALATHYDEVGLMPGISDDGTAFAFYGNVNAAAAAGLGTTPGPGIFLLLRVNNQLDLIRLTGRPGQLGRVLTGGGWADITLDVQAAITSRVNVVRIPSPSGGAPNPYADSYVVSFLGSASHASPSGEFRAGEGLWTIEAHFQSNPQKTPAESPVVNRPIPVLQVGDTFAGHPVLKVSTYDALSNVTTDSNGLPRQQQPGDHQVVFAVDTVTNAGTQVSELLVRGIRVDSDRDGLPDHWETNGIDFDHDGVTDYDLAALGAKVGQRDLFLEIDFMDGTNHYHRPDTVGLEDTTAFFATQGIALHAFVDNMDYVPEIGTLSFEEEPTSPTTTFGFVKFGASRSVCDGNFGTASERAGASCAKVLGAKHLAFRYALFGHSNSENGTGRAEVAGNDILVSLGHAASPLSVINPYANDAYGPGVGVCRRGDTKPQCMKRELEKATFLHELGHSLGLDHGGDEPWNCKPNYLSIMSYSHQFRWAGLNENRPLDFSSSALPKLDETSLSEPLGVQGPTGRKVLFSNLSGGVAVASASGPINWNQDSDDTDTGVSRDINILSELGCKGDDDGDTFQDGMTPFHGQDDWANLQLEVQTGYDRVLAVPGAPLREITHDVFDDRALVDTDGDGVVNGSDNCPALSNPAQIDTDGDGFGDDCDPSAFISDLELSGSSAPLQPIAGAATAYTFSVYNAGSGVNYHASLTIDLPANVSVGAITASSGTCALKGTFISCKLGDLSLGTTVTVSVSVIHTTSGPVTLEAHARSDAPEETPANNALDLIRCVAQDDATLCTENSAECGTLAVLDTCGNSRTVASCGTCSLPSTCGVDLLCHP
;
A
#
# COMPACT_ATOMS: atom_id res chain seq x y z
N MET A 1 -16.67 18.69 27.37
CA MET A 1 -17.30 19.35 26.20
C MET A 1 -16.24 19.68 25.14
N PHE A 2 -15.66 18.71 24.44
CA PHE A 2 -14.67 18.95 23.36
C PHE A 2 -15.08 18.27 22.04
N GLY A 3 -16.37 18.23 21.72
CA GLY A 3 -16.93 17.33 20.70
C GLY A 3 -16.69 17.68 19.23
N GLN A 4 -15.65 18.45 18.88
CA GLN A 4 -15.36 18.80 17.46
C GLN A 4 -13.88 18.79 17.07
N ASN A 5 -12.94 19.12 17.97
CA ASN A 5 -11.50 19.21 17.67
C ASN A 5 -10.67 18.46 18.74
N VAL A 6 -10.47 17.15 18.56
CA VAL A 6 -9.60 16.31 19.42
C VAL A 6 -8.67 15.47 18.54
N GLN A 7 -7.40 15.34 18.97
CA GLN A 7 -6.33 14.62 18.27
C GLN A 7 -5.48 13.87 19.29
N LEU A 8 -5.00 12.68 18.94
CA LEU A 8 -4.10 11.84 19.74
C LEU A 8 -2.96 11.37 18.84
N ASN A 9 -1.72 11.37 19.34
CA ASN A 9 -0.57 10.83 18.60
C ASN A 9 -0.02 9.53 19.21
N ASN A 10 0.95 8.93 18.53
CA ASN A 10 1.57 7.66 18.86
C ASN A 10 2.36 7.73 20.18
N SER A 11 2.79 8.92 20.60
CA SER A 11 3.43 9.18 21.90
C SER A 11 2.45 9.53 23.04
N GLY A 12 1.14 9.32 22.84
CA GLY A 12 0.13 9.50 23.89
C GLY A 12 -0.21 10.97 24.22
N TYR A 13 0.14 11.92 23.35
CA TYR A 13 -0.27 13.31 23.53
C TYR A 13 -1.68 13.54 22.97
N LEU A 14 -2.63 13.83 23.86
CA LEU A 14 -3.98 14.23 23.51
C LEU A 14 -4.07 15.76 23.43
N PHE A 15 -4.42 16.30 22.27
CA PHE A 15 -4.76 17.70 22.09
C PHE A 15 -6.28 17.87 21.94
N ALA A 16 -6.88 18.75 22.73
CA ALA A 16 -8.31 19.05 22.65
C ALA A 16 -8.56 20.58 22.59
N GLN A 17 -9.37 21.01 21.63
CA GLN A 17 -9.77 22.41 21.47
C GLN A 17 -11.28 22.58 21.64
N GLN A 18 -11.68 23.51 22.52
CA GLN A 18 -13.07 23.90 22.73
C GLN A 18 -13.28 25.36 22.30
N LYS A 19 -14.29 25.60 21.48
CA LYS A 19 -14.77 26.95 21.18
C LYS A 19 -15.73 27.43 22.26
N SER A 20 -15.41 28.54 22.91
CA SER A 20 -16.27 29.22 23.90
C SER A 20 -16.47 30.66 23.46
N GLY A 21 -17.63 30.95 22.86
CA GLY A 21 -17.91 32.21 22.19
C GLY A 21 -16.92 32.45 21.03
N SER A 22 -16.21 33.57 21.08
CA SER A 22 -15.17 33.95 20.10
C SER A 22 -13.78 33.37 20.39
N VAL A 23 -13.60 32.65 21.52
CA VAL A 23 -12.30 32.22 22.02
C VAL A 23 -12.16 30.70 21.88
N TYR A 24 -11.04 30.26 21.32
CA TYR A 24 -10.65 28.85 21.33
C TYR A 24 -9.76 28.58 22.56
N GLN A 25 -10.16 27.64 23.39
CA GLN A 25 -9.33 27.12 24.49
C GLN A 25 -8.73 25.78 24.06
N ALA A 26 -7.41 25.68 24.10
CA ALA A 26 -6.66 24.46 23.81
C ALA A 26 -6.13 23.86 25.12
N ARG A 27 -6.11 22.53 25.23
CA ARG A 27 -5.43 21.78 26.30
C ARG A 27 -4.72 20.56 25.73
N GLN A 28 -3.55 20.29 26.27
CA GLN A 28 -2.73 19.13 25.94
C GLN A 28 -2.59 18.25 27.19
N PHE A 29 -2.68 16.94 27.01
CA PHE A 29 -2.47 15.93 28.03
C PHE A 29 -1.41 14.95 27.52
N LYS A 30 -0.57 14.42 28.41
CA LYS A 30 0.36 13.33 28.10
C LYS A 30 -0.12 12.08 28.84
N THR A 31 -0.38 10.99 28.12
CA THR A 31 -0.69 9.69 28.73
C THR A 31 0.61 8.91 28.99
N ASP A 32 0.56 7.99 29.94
CA ASP A 32 1.65 7.07 30.26
C ASP A 32 1.34 5.71 29.61
N PRO A 33 2.20 5.16 28.73
CA PRO A 33 1.98 3.86 28.09
C PRO A 33 1.91 2.64 29.04
N SER A 34 2.19 2.79 30.35
CA SER A 34 2.52 1.66 31.25
C SER A 34 1.52 1.32 32.39
N SER A 35 0.26 1.80 32.39
CA SER A 35 -0.72 1.63 33.51
C SER A 35 -2.22 1.47 33.08
N PRO A 36 -3.09 0.68 33.75
CA PRO A 36 -4.51 0.51 33.34
C PRO A 36 -5.59 0.52 34.46
N ALA A 37 -6.31 1.64 34.70
CA ALA A 37 -7.65 1.67 35.36
C ALA A 37 -8.55 2.94 35.13
N VAL A 38 -9.49 2.84 34.19
CA VAL A 38 -10.76 3.59 33.92
C VAL A 38 -10.96 5.10 34.26
N VAL A 39 -11.48 5.87 33.27
CA VAL A 39 -12.01 7.25 33.44
C VAL A 39 -13.32 7.47 32.61
N THR A 40 -14.36 8.24 33.04
CA THR A 40 -15.77 8.09 32.48
C THR A 40 -16.67 9.35 32.17
N ILE A 41 -17.54 9.23 31.15
CA ILE A 41 -18.48 10.25 30.57
C ILE A 41 -19.86 10.30 31.22
N ALA A 42 -20.50 11.47 31.08
CA ALA A 42 -21.90 11.57 30.70
C ALA A 42 -22.11 12.75 29.73
N SER A 43 -22.72 12.52 28.57
CA SER A 43 -23.21 13.58 27.68
C SER A 43 -24.68 13.84 27.98
N THR A 44 -25.09 15.10 28.09
CA THR A 44 -26.50 15.50 28.28
C THR A 44 -27.00 16.32 27.10
N THR A 45 -27.26 15.66 25.98
CA THR A 45 -28.26 16.13 25.00
C THR A 45 -29.63 15.58 25.38
N GLY A 46 -30.65 16.45 25.42
CA GLY A 46 -31.99 16.07 25.88
C GLY A 46 -32.69 15.09 24.93
N GLY A 47 -32.60 13.79 25.25
CA GLY A 47 -33.26 12.70 24.51
C GLY A 47 -33.06 11.37 25.25
N THR A 48 -34.09 10.54 25.33
CA THR A 48 -34.14 9.38 26.23
C THR A 48 -33.52 8.11 25.64
N THR A 49 -32.21 8.08 25.42
CA THR A 49 -31.42 6.83 25.33
C THR A 49 -29.93 7.14 25.51
N ALA A 50 -29.30 6.56 26.53
CA ALA A 50 -27.87 6.72 26.80
C ALA A 50 -27.11 5.44 26.43
N GLN A 51 -26.29 5.49 25.39
CA GLN A 51 -25.32 4.44 25.07
C GLN A 51 -24.10 4.53 26.00
N ARG A 52 -23.47 3.39 26.29
CA ARG A 52 -22.31 3.24 27.19
C ARG A 52 -21.18 2.50 26.48
N TYR A 53 -19.97 2.89 26.81
CA TYR A 53 -18.70 2.51 26.22
C TYR A 53 -17.61 2.61 27.31
N SER A 54 -16.39 2.06 27.17
CA SER A 54 -15.36 2.09 28.26
C SER A 54 -13.89 2.06 27.79
N LEU A 55 -12.96 2.65 28.57
CA LEU A 55 -11.49 2.69 28.35
C LEU A 55 -10.71 3.00 29.66
N ILE A 56 -9.39 2.73 29.75
CA ILE A 56 -8.76 2.24 31.01
C ILE A 56 -7.34 2.83 31.39
N TYR A 57 -7.17 3.75 32.37
CA TYR A 57 -5.86 4.28 32.91
C TYR A 57 -5.89 4.81 34.39
N ASP A 58 -5.09 4.26 35.35
CA ASP A 58 -5.19 4.44 36.84
C ASP A 58 -4.35 5.60 37.44
N TYR A 59 -4.67 6.05 38.67
CA TYR A 59 -4.06 7.23 39.32
C TYR A 59 -3.02 6.95 40.43
N GLY A 60 -1.79 7.41 40.16
CA GLY A 60 -0.77 7.72 41.17
C GLY A 60 -0.53 9.24 41.30
N SER A 61 -1.15 9.87 42.31
CA SER A 61 -0.91 11.26 42.77
C SER A 61 -0.96 12.41 41.75
N ILE A 62 -2.13 13.05 41.61
CA ILE A 62 -2.19 14.50 41.35
C ILE A 62 -2.07 15.23 42.69
N SER A 63 -0.98 15.97 42.87
CA SER A 63 -0.89 17.00 43.90
C SER A 63 -0.04 18.18 43.41
N ASP A 64 -0.58 18.96 42.48
CA ASP A 64 -0.38 20.41 42.40
C ASP A 64 -1.31 21.03 41.32
N ILE A 65 -1.43 22.36 41.31
CA ILE A 65 -2.36 23.17 40.49
C ILE A 65 -3.82 23.20 41.00
N CYS A 66 -3.97 23.59 42.28
CA CYS A 66 -5.13 24.35 42.74
C CYS A 66 -4.65 25.58 43.55
N ALA A 67 -4.06 26.56 42.85
CA ALA A 67 -3.73 27.86 43.40
C ALA A 67 -4.20 28.98 42.44
N VAL A 68 -4.73 30.06 43.01
CA VAL A 68 -5.20 31.29 42.31
C VAL A 68 -6.54 31.16 41.55
N THR A 69 -7.66 31.09 42.28
CA THR A 69 -8.76 32.09 42.27
C THR A 69 -9.90 31.71 43.21
N THR A 70 -10.71 32.69 43.64
CA THR A 70 -11.65 32.59 44.77
C THR A 70 -13.10 32.27 44.36
N THR A 71 -13.31 31.17 43.64
CA THR A 71 -14.66 30.72 43.24
C THR A 71 -14.81 29.23 43.57
N PRO A 72 -15.93 28.77 44.16
CA PRO A 72 -16.15 27.35 44.42
C PRO A 72 -16.11 26.57 43.10
N CYS A 73 -15.26 25.55 43.03
CA CYS A 73 -15.28 24.58 41.94
C CYS A 73 -16.41 23.57 42.20
N ASP A 74 -17.65 24.00 41.99
CA ASP A 74 -18.79 23.08 41.95
C ASP A 74 -18.60 22.06 40.82
N GLU A 75 -19.00 20.82 41.07
CA GLU A 75 -18.60 19.64 40.30
C GLU A 75 -19.07 19.65 38.83
N TYR A 76 -18.13 19.53 37.88
CA TYR A 76 -18.42 19.17 36.49
C TYR A 76 -17.41 18.14 35.93
N LYS A 77 -17.65 16.85 36.23
CA LYS A 77 -16.88 15.69 35.74
C LYS A 77 -17.43 15.20 34.38
N THR A 78 -16.60 15.02 33.34
CA THR A 78 -16.97 14.36 32.05
C THR A 78 -15.74 13.83 31.27
N VAL A 79 -15.76 12.58 30.72
CA VAL A 79 -14.61 11.89 30.02
C VAL A 79 -14.99 10.93 28.86
N PHE A 80 -14.40 11.05 27.67
CA PHE A 80 -14.82 10.42 26.39
C PHE A 80 -14.85 8.88 26.32
N VAL A 81 -15.44 8.34 25.25
CA VAL A 81 -15.34 6.92 24.90
C VAL A 81 -15.56 6.57 23.41
N ALA A 82 -15.06 5.40 23.02
CA ALA A 82 -15.10 4.76 21.69
C ALA A 82 -15.93 3.45 21.71
N ASP A 83 -16.31 2.94 20.53
CA ASP A 83 -17.16 1.73 20.41
C ASP A 83 -16.44 0.42 20.80
N ARG A 84 -17.21 -0.64 21.11
CA ARG A 84 -16.74 -1.95 21.54
C ARG A 84 -16.34 -2.82 20.34
N GLY A 85 -15.07 -2.80 19.95
CA GLY A 85 -14.55 -3.75 18.94
C GLY A 85 -13.18 -3.39 18.39
N VAL A 86 -12.25 -2.94 19.23
CA VAL A 86 -10.90 -2.54 18.77
C VAL A 86 -9.81 -3.06 19.70
N SER A 87 -8.94 -3.91 19.13
CA SER A 87 -7.75 -4.51 19.75
C SER A 87 -6.81 -3.48 20.41
N PRO A 88 -6.08 -3.86 21.49
CA PRO A 88 -5.12 -3.00 22.16
C PRO A 88 -3.94 -2.53 21.29
N ASP A 89 -3.64 -3.15 20.14
CA ASP A 89 -2.59 -2.68 19.24
C ASP A 89 -2.94 -1.36 18.52
N MET A 90 -4.22 -0.98 18.48
CA MET A 90 -4.67 0.29 17.87
C MET A 90 -4.40 1.55 18.71
N PHE A 91 -3.90 1.43 19.95
CA PHE A 91 -3.50 2.61 20.73
C PHE A 91 -2.18 3.24 20.24
N ALA A 92 -1.42 2.56 19.38
CA ALA A 92 -0.16 3.06 18.83
C ALA A 92 -0.31 3.94 17.57
N THR A 93 -1.47 3.97 16.92
CA THR A 93 -1.66 4.55 15.56
C THR A 93 -2.53 5.81 15.49
N GLY A 94 -2.82 6.44 16.64
CA GLY A 94 -3.37 7.80 16.68
C GLY A 94 -4.79 8.01 16.17
N ARG A 95 -5.68 6.99 16.12
CA ARG A 95 -7.08 7.16 15.66
C ARG A 95 -7.78 8.31 16.41
N SER A 96 -8.16 9.35 15.67
CA SER A 96 -9.35 10.15 15.98
C SER A 96 -10.57 9.47 15.36
N HIS A 97 -11.63 9.23 16.15
CA HIS A 97 -12.84 8.54 15.69
C HIS A 97 -13.49 9.23 14.47
N PRO A 98 -14.03 8.50 13.49
CA PRO A 98 -14.85 9.07 12.42
C PRO A 98 -16.06 9.79 13.02
N TYR A 99 -16.12 11.11 12.84
CA TYR A 99 -17.38 11.83 12.84
C TYR A 99 -17.93 11.78 11.43
N SER A 100 -19.10 11.15 11.25
CA SER A 100 -19.90 11.30 10.03
C SER A 100 -20.01 12.77 9.64
N GLU A 101 -19.86 13.11 8.36
CA GLU A 101 -19.92 14.48 7.82
C GLU A 101 -21.33 15.12 7.91
N MET A 102 -21.89 15.23 9.11
CA MET A 102 -23.13 15.97 9.38
C MET A 102 -22.87 17.47 9.50
N GLY A 103 -22.34 18.07 8.44
CA GLY A 103 -22.32 19.52 8.26
C GLY A 103 -21.06 20.08 7.61
N SER A 104 -21.26 21.12 6.80
CA SER A 104 -20.25 21.89 6.06
C SER A 104 -19.36 22.75 6.97
N SER A 105 -18.69 22.16 7.96
CA SER A 105 -17.92 22.89 8.97
C SER A 105 -16.56 23.31 8.46
N ARG A 106 -16.45 24.57 8.02
CA ARG A 106 -15.17 25.26 7.68
C ARG A 106 -14.32 25.57 8.93
N THR A 107 -14.21 24.63 9.86
CA THR A 107 -13.45 24.77 11.11
C THR A 107 -12.05 24.19 10.94
N PRO A 108 -10.98 24.97 11.21
CA PRO A 108 -9.63 24.44 11.27
C PRO A 108 -9.49 23.22 12.17
N LYS A 109 -8.75 22.21 11.69
CA LYS A 109 -8.33 21.06 12.51
C LYS A 109 -6.81 21.14 12.75
N PRO A 110 -6.34 21.05 14.00
CA PRO A 110 -4.92 20.97 14.32
C PRO A 110 -4.36 19.56 14.10
N MET A 111 -3.03 19.42 14.14
CA MET A 111 -2.30 18.16 14.34
C MET A 111 -1.27 18.31 15.46
N VAL A 112 -0.82 17.17 16.01
CA VAL A 112 0.20 17.10 17.07
C VAL A 112 1.26 16.03 16.75
N ALA A 113 2.52 16.43 16.62
CA ALA A 113 3.67 15.57 16.41
C ALA A 113 4.08 14.84 17.70
N ASN A 114 4.86 13.75 17.60
CA ASN A 114 5.26 12.89 18.72
C ASN A 114 6.16 13.59 19.76
N ASP A 115 6.83 14.68 19.40
CA ASP A 115 7.51 15.58 20.36
C ASP A 115 6.53 16.43 21.19
N GLY A 116 5.25 16.46 20.80
CA GLY A 116 4.17 17.25 21.36
C GLY A 116 3.96 18.61 20.70
N SER A 117 4.71 18.97 19.65
CA SER A 117 4.52 20.19 18.87
C SER A 117 3.23 20.14 18.06
N ILE A 118 2.57 21.28 17.87
CA ILE A 118 1.20 21.39 17.34
C ILE A 118 1.16 22.36 16.17
N VAL A 119 0.59 21.95 15.03
CA VAL A 119 0.29 22.84 13.90
C VAL A 119 -1.21 23.10 13.81
N VAL A 120 -1.61 24.33 13.49
CA VAL A 120 -3.03 24.72 13.42
C VAL A 120 -3.26 25.92 12.49
N THR A 121 -4.33 25.89 11.71
CA THR A 121 -4.84 27.06 10.98
C THR A 121 -5.66 27.95 11.91
N LEU A 122 -5.38 29.25 11.91
CA LEU A 122 -6.07 30.26 12.72
C LEU A 122 -6.88 31.18 11.80
N GLY A 123 -8.21 31.09 11.90
CA GLY A 123 -9.15 31.89 11.10
C GLY A 123 -9.99 31.04 10.14
N ALA A 124 -10.56 31.68 9.13
CA ALA A 124 -11.06 31.01 7.93
C ALA A 124 -9.89 30.78 6.94
N SER A 125 -10.14 30.09 5.83
CA SER A 125 -9.11 29.88 4.78
C SER A 125 -8.61 31.21 4.20
N ALA A 126 -9.53 32.06 3.74
CA ALA A 126 -9.22 33.40 3.22
C ALA A 126 -8.74 34.34 4.33
N GLY A 127 -7.54 34.91 4.17
CA GLY A 127 -6.87 35.72 5.20
C GLY A 127 -6.50 34.94 6.48
N GLY A 128 -6.53 33.62 6.43
CA GLY A 128 -6.07 32.75 7.52
C GLY A 128 -4.54 32.73 7.62
N ARG A 129 -4.04 32.16 8.73
CA ARG A 129 -2.62 31.87 8.91
C ARG A 129 -2.43 30.52 9.56
N ILE A 130 -1.33 29.83 9.25
CA ILE A 130 -0.96 28.58 9.88
C ILE A 130 0.13 28.86 10.92
N LYS A 131 -0.06 28.38 12.15
CA LYS A 131 0.93 28.50 13.22
C LYS A 131 1.34 27.14 13.74
N ALA A 132 2.63 27.02 14.04
CA ALA A 132 3.19 25.91 14.80
C ALA A 132 3.55 26.38 16.22
N TYR A 133 3.22 25.55 17.21
CA TYR A 133 3.45 25.75 18.63
C TYR A 133 4.32 24.61 19.16
N ASN A 134 5.18 24.90 20.15
CA ASN A 134 5.90 23.84 20.86
C ASN A 134 4.98 23.10 21.87
N TYR A 135 5.44 21.97 22.40
CA TYR A 135 4.70 21.15 23.38
C TYR A 135 4.29 21.83 24.69
N THR A 136 4.81 23.02 25.01
CA THR A 136 4.39 23.83 26.16
C THR A 136 3.45 24.99 25.79
N LEU A 137 3.11 25.14 24.49
CA LEU A 137 2.36 26.25 23.90
C LEU A 137 2.96 27.65 24.16
N SER A 138 4.18 27.72 24.71
CA SER A 138 4.82 28.97 25.14
C SER A 138 5.60 29.65 24.02
N THR A 139 6.04 28.91 23.02
CA THR A 139 6.68 29.44 21.81
C THR A 139 5.90 29.01 20.58
N ASN A 140 5.87 29.88 19.57
CA ASN A 140 5.22 29.62 18.28
C ASN A 140 5.92 30.38 17.16
N PHE A 141 5.76 29.91 15.94
CA PHE A 141 6.14 30.61 14.71
C PHE A 141 5.00 30.53 13.69
N ASP A 142 5.04 31.36 12.65
CA ASP A 142 4.09 31.31 11.54
C ASP A 142 4.64 30.36 10.46
N VAL A 143 3.87 29.32 10.15
CA VAL A 143 4.12 28.36 9.04
C VAL A 143 3.65 28.97 7.72
N ALA A 144 2.51 29.66 7.75
CA ALA A 144 1.97 30.41 6.61
C ALA A 144 1.35 31.73 7.08
N LEU A 145 1.74 32.84 6.47
CA LEU A 145 1.30 34.19 6.84
C LEU A 145 0.18 34.70 5.91
N ALA A 146 -0.87 35.29 6.47
CA ALA A 146 -1.96 35.95 5.74
C ALA A 146 -1.50 37.15 4.86
N THR A 147 -0.26 37.62 5.02
CA THR A 147 0.37 38.63 4.14
C THR A 147 1.01 38.03 2.89
N HIS A 148 1.25 36.73 2.88
CA HIS A 148 1.91 35.99 1.79
C HIS A 148 0.94 35.09 1.03
N TYR A 149 -0.13 34.66 1.68
CA TYR A 149 -1.16 33.80 1.12
C TYR A 149 -2.52 34.49 1.18
N ASP A 150 -3.21 34.52 0.05
CA ASP A 150 -4.59 35.01 -0.03
C ASP A 150 -5.55 34.01 0.65
N GLU A 151 -5.25 32.71 0.53
CA GLU A 151 -5.93 31.63 1.24
C GLU A 151 -4.94 30.56 1.75
N VAL A 152 -5.27 29.92 2.87
CA VAL A 152 -4.55 28.75 3.42
C VAL A 152 -5.51 27.60 3.75
N GLY A 153 -5.01 26.36 3.72
CA GLY A 153 -5.79 25.16 4.01
C GLY A 153 -6.24 25.09 5.47
N LEU A 154 -7.37 24.42 5.72
CA LEU A 154 -7.95 24.29 7.07
C LEU A 154 -7.34 23.13 7.89
N MET A 155 -6.64 22.19 7.25
CA MET A 155 -6.12 20.96 7.87
C MET A 155 -4.65 20.72 7.46
N PRO A 156 -3.69 21.45 8.05
CA PRO A 156 -2.27 21.31 7.79
C PRO A 156 -1.66 20.06 8.44
N GLY A 157 -0.60 19.55 7.83
CA GLY A 157 0.22 18.42 8.26
C GLY A 157 1.43 18.83 9.10
N ILE A 158 1.88 17.93 9.96
CA ILE A 158 3.16 17.98 10.68
C ILE A 158 3.77 16.57 10.72
N SER A 159 5.08 16.46 10.52
CA SER A 159 5.80 15.19 10.64
C SER A 159 5.87 14.71 12.10
N ASP A 160 6.04 13.41 12.30
CA ASP A 160 6.13 12.78 13.62
C ASP A 160 7.15 13.44 14.56
N ASP A 161 8.26 13.97 14.05
CA ASP A 161 9.30 14.62 14.85
C ASP A 161 9.14 16.14 15.00
N GLY A 162 8.10 16.73 14.42
CA GLY A 162 7.81 18.17 14.48
C GLY A 162 8.73 19.05 13.62
N THR A 163 9.54 18.47 12.73
CA THR A 163 10.51 19.23 11.89
C THR A 163 9.93 19.72 10.57
N ALA A 164 8.98 19.00 9.97
CA ALA A 164 8.37 19.33 8.69
C ALA A 164 6.87 19.59 8.80
N PHE A 165 6.36 20.52 7.98
CA PHE A 165 4.97 20.95 7.97
C PHE A 165 4.49 21.04 6.52
N ALA A 166 3.34 20.45 6.20
CA ALA A 166 2.77 20.50 4.85
C ALA A 166 1.38 21.14 4.82
N PHE A 167 1.07 21.93 3.80
CA PHE A 167 -0.19 22.67 3.73
C PHE A 167 -0.58 23.10 2.32
N TYR A 168 -1.89 23.29 2.10
CA TYR A 168 -2.39 24.04 0.95
C TYR A 168 -2.21 25.55 1.18
N GLY A 169 -1.72 26.27 0.17
CA GLY A 169 -1.68 27.73 0.16
C GLY A 169 -2.00 28.29 -1.23
N ASN A 170 -2.67 29.44 -1.27
CA ASN A 170 -2.83 30.26 -2.48
C ASN A 170 -1.91 31.49 -2.36
N VAL A 171 -0.73 31.43 -2.96
CA VAL A 171 0.34 32.43 -2.77
C VAL A 171 0.09 33.68 -3.60
N ASN A 172 0.26 34.86 -3.00
CA ASN A 172 -0.02 36.14 -3.64
C ASN A 172 1.19 36.70 -4.42
N ALA A 173 0.99 37.78 -5.19
CA ALA A 173 2.01 38.42 -6.03
C ALA A 173 3.32 38.79 -5.31
N ALA A 174 3.24 39.27 -4.07
CA ALA A 174 4.42 39.72 -3.32
C ALA A 174 5.25 38.54 -2.81
N ALA A 175 4.59 37.52 -2.25
CA ALA A 175 5.28 36.32 -1.76
C ALA A 175 5.77 35.43 -2.89
N ALA A 176 5.03 35.36 -4.01
CA ALA A 176 5.45 34.61 -5.19
C ALA A 176 6.79 35.13 -5.74
N ALA A 177 6.94 36.46 -5.85
CA ALA A 177 8.22 37.08 -6.25
C ALA A 177 9.37 36.76 -5.29
N GLY A 178 9.11 36.72 -3.98
CA GLY A 178 10.11 36.34 -2.97
C GLY A 178 10.50 34.86 -2.99
N LEU A 179 9.62 33.98 -3.47
CA LEU A 179 9.83 32.54 -3.65
C LEU A 179 10.27 32.18 -5.09
N GLY A 180 10.51 33.16 -5.97
CA GLY A 180 10.87 32.92 -7.37
C GLY A 180 9.82 32.16 -8.18
N THR A 181 8.53 32.24 -7.81
CA THR A 181 7.39 31.55 -8.41
C THR A 181 6.35 32.56 -8.93
N THR A 182 5.32 32.12 -9.66
CA THR A 182 4.12 32.95 -9.90
C THR A 182 2.96 32.65 -8.93
N PRO A 183 2.02 33.60 -8.75
CA PRO A 183 0.89 33.48 -7.80
C PRO A 183 -0.08 32.36 -8.11
N GLY A 184 -0.66 31.75 -7.07
CA GLY A 184 -1.75 30.79 -7.20
C GLY A 184 -1.76 29.65 -6.17
N PRO A 185 -2.69 28.69 -6.32
CA PRO A 185 -2.87 27.56 -5.42
C PRO A 185 -1.75 26.51 -5.55
N GLY A 186 -1.34 25.91 -4.44
CA GLY A 186 -0.33 24.87 -4.41
C GLY A 186 -0.26 24.16 -3.05
N ILE A 187 0.38 22.98 -3.05
CA ILE A 187 0.84 22.33 -1.82
C ILE A 187 2.25 22.84 -1.50
N PHE A 188 2.51 23.09 -0.23
CA PHE A 188 3.78 23.60 0.29
C PHE A 188 4.31 22.68 1.39
N LEU A 189 5.63 22.55 1.44
CA LEU A 189 6.41 21.88 2.47
C LEU A 189 7.33 22.91 3.12
N LEU A 190 7.24 23.05 4.44
CA LEU A 190 8.12 23.90 5.25
C LEU A 190 8.96 23.01 6.15
N LEU A 191 10.28 23.09 6.02
CA LEU A 191 11.23 22.44 6.91
C LEU A 191 11.71 23.41 7.99
N ARG A 192 11.93 22.90 9.21
CA ARG A 192 12.50 23.64 10.33
C ARG A 192 13.79 23.00 10.81
N VAL A 193 14.92 23.64 10.53
CA VAL A 193 16.26 23.11 10.87
C VAL A 193 17.06 24.19 11.59
N ASN A 194 17.57 23.89 12.79
CA ASN A 194 18.40 24.82 13.58
C ASN A 194 17.81 26.24 13.77
N ASN A 195 16.49 26.34 13.93
CA ASN A 195 15.67 27.58 13.97
C ASN A 195 15.56 28.37 12.65
N GLN A 196 16.07 27.84 11.55
CA GLN A 196 15.76 28.32 10.21
C GLN A 196 14.48 27.66 9.68
N LEU A 197 13.90 28.27 8.64
CA LEU A 197 12.62 27.89 8.04
C LEU A 197 12.75 27.95 6.51
N ASP A 198 12.75 26.78 5.86
CA ASP A 198 12.96 26.65 4.43
C ASP A 198 11.68 26.13 3.79
N LEU A 199 11.16 26.88 2.81
CA LEU A 199 9.80 26.73 2.28
C LEU A 199 9.84 26.39 0.79
N ILE A 200 9.23 25.27 0.44
CA ILE A 200 9.14 24.77 -0.93
C ILE A 200 7.68 24.62 -1.32
N ARG A 201 7.40 24.90 -2.60
CA ARG A 201 6.12 24.59 -3.24
C ARG A 201 6.27 23.26 -3.95
N LEU A 202 5.45 22.28 -3.60
CA LEU A 202 5.47 20.95 -4.20
C LEU A 202 4.57 20.84 -5.42
N THR A 203 3.48 21.62 -5.49
CA THR A 203 2.54 21.59 -6.62
C THR A 203 1.98 22.97 -6.97
N GLY A 204 1.48 23.10 -8.19
CA GLY A 204 0.81 24.30 -8.70
C GLY A 204 0.52 24.13 -10.19
N ARG A 205 0.10 25.21 -10.87
CA ARG A 205 0.16 25.23 -12.33
C ARG A 205 1.63 25.25 -12.80
N PRO A 206 1.90 24.80 -14.04
CA PRO A 206 3.21 24.89 -14.71
C PRO A 206 4.00 26.18 -14.46
N GLY A 207 3.46 27.33 -14.86
CA GLY A 207 4.10 28.63 -14.64
C GLY A 207 4.11 29.10 -13.18
N GLN A 208 3.49 28.36 -12.26
CA GLN A 208 3.42 28.63 -10.81
C GLN A 208 4.37 27.73 -10.02
N LEU A 209 5.33 27.07 -10.66
CA LEU A 209 6.46 26.43 -9.99
C LEU A 209 7.61 27.44 -9.86
N GLY A 210 8.41 27.31 -8.80
CA GLY A 210 9.48 28.26 -8.50
C GLY A 210 10.77 28.00 -9.26
N ARG A 211 11.64 29.00 -9.38
CA ARG A 211 12.99 28.95 -10.00
C ARG A 211 13.98 27.96 -9.34
N VAL A 212 13.52 27.19 -8.36
CA VAL A 212 14.28 26.29 -7.46
C VAL A 212 13.74 24.86 -7.58
N LEU A 213 12.92 24.58 -8.61
CA LEU A 213 12.44 23.25 -9.00
C LEU A 213 12.96 22.90 -10.39
N THR A 214 14.27 23.03 -10.58
CA THR A 214 14.99 22.64 -11.80
C THR A 214 15.24 21.14 -11.76
N GLY A 215 14.24 20.38 -12.19
CA GLY A 215 14.26 18.92 -12.20
C GLY A 215 12.90 18.39 -12.61
N GLY A 216 12.68 18.27 -13.91
CA GLY A 216 11.45 17.73 -14.48
C GLY A 216 10.53 18.72 -15.17
N GLY A 217 10.02 18.30 -16.32
CA GLY A 217 9.02 19.00 -17.12
C GLY A 217 7.63 18.94 -16.50
N TRP A 218 7.45 19.47 -15.29
CA TRP A 218 6.17 19.55 -14.56
C TRP A 218 5.15 20.52 -15.21
N ALA A 219 5.26 20.71 -16.52
CA ALA A 219 4.73 21.84 -17.26
C ALA A 219 3.32 21.62 -17.86
N ASP A 220 2.66 20.49 -17.58
CA ASP A 220 1.30 20.22 -18.10
C ASP A 220 0.30 19.57 -17.12
N ILE A 221 0.75 18.95 -16.01
CA ILE A 221 -0.17 18.40 -14.99
C ILE A 221 -0.59 19.51 -14.02
N THR A 222 -1.63 20.27 -14.35
CA THR A 222 -2.29 21.12 -13.36
C THR A 222 -3.13 20.25 -12.42
N LEU A 223 -2.55 19.88 -11.27
CA LEU A 223 -3.34 19.44 -10.13
C LEU A 223 -4.07 20.66 -9.54
N ASP A 224 -5.38 20.75 -9.74
CA ASP A 224 -6.22 21.69 -8.99
C ASP A 224 -6.37 21.17 -7.55
N VAL A 225 -5.48 21.66 -6.70
CA VAL A 225 -5.44 21.34 -5.28
C VAL A 225 -6.42 22.17 -4.44
N GLN A 226 -7.42 22.83 -5.04
CA GLN A 226 -8.51 23.46 -4.27
C GLN A 226 -9.28 22.47 -3.38
N ALA A 227 -9.31 21.18 -3.73
CA ALA A 227 -9.84 20.13 -2.85
C ALA A 227 -9.10 20.07 -1.49
N ALA A 228 -7.80 20.36 -1.48
CA ALA A 228 -6.95 20.43 -0.28
C ALA A 228 -7.17 21.68 0.60
N ILE A 229 -8.08 22.60 0.24
CA ILE A 229 -8.52 23.67 1.15
C ILE A 229 -9.25 23.08 2.37
N THR A 230 -10.09 22.07 2.11
CA THR A 230 -11.01 21.47 3.09
C THR A 230 -10.66 20.04 3.50
N SER A 231 -9.79 19.37 2.75
CA SER A 231 -9.21 18.08 3.15
C SER A 231 -7.81 18.25 3.76
N ARG A 232 -7.19 17.14 4.16
CA ARG A 232 -5.92 17.13 4.86
C ARG A 232 -4.74 17.07 3.89
N VAL A 233 -3.69 17.81 4.23
CA VAL A 233 -2.35 17.63 3.66
C VAL A 233 -1.50 16.97 4.73
N ASN A 234 -0.85 15.85 4.43
CA ASN A 234 -0.03 15.09 5.38
C ASN A 234 1.44 15.15 4.97
N VAL A 235 2.34 14.92 5.91
CA VAL A 235 3.78 14.80 5.64
C VAL A 235 4.42 13.73 6.53
N VAL A 236 5.15 12.82 5.90
CA VAL A 236 6.00 11.82 6.53
C VAL A 236 7.45 12.21 6.28
N ARG A 237 8.32 12.12 7.30
CA ARG A 237 9.77 12.26 7.16
C ARG A 237 10.39 10.87 7.17
N ILE A 238 11.19 10.56 6.17
CA ILE A 238 11.93 9.31 6.04
C ILE A 238 13.43 9.59 6.23
N PRO A 239 14.02 9.25 7.39
CA PRO A 239 15.42 9.55 7.67
C PRO A 239 16.37 8.81 6.73
N SER A 240 17.47 9.45 6.32
CA SER A 240 18.50 8.77 5.53
C SER A 240 19.17 7.63 6.31
N PRO A 241 19.52 6.49 5.64
CA PRO A 241 20.21 5.36 6.25
C PRO A 241 21.60 5.68 6.83
N SER A 242 22.20 6.82 6.48
CA SER A 242 23.49 7.22 7.04
C SER A 242 23.35 7.56 8.53
N GLY A 243 23.80 6.66 9.41
CA GLY A 243 23.64 6.72 10.88
C GLY A 243 24.39 7.85 11.62
N GLY A 244 24.38 9.06 11.07
CA GLY A 244 24.80 10.30 11.74
C GLY A 244 23.69 10.89 12.60
N ALA A 245 23.90 12.12 13.08
CA ALA A 245 22.85 12.88 13.75
C ALA A 245 21.74 13.27 12.75
N PRO A 246 20.47 13.41 13.18
CA PRO A 246 19.37 13.79 12.29
C PRO A 246 19.68 15.08 11.52
N ASN A 247 19.77 14.97 10.20
CA ASN A 247 19.95 16.09 9.29
C ASN A 247 18.74 16.14 8.34
N PRO A 248 17.75 17.02 8.59
CA PRO A 248 16.58 17.20 7.71
C PRO A 248 16.93 17.45 6.23
N TYR A 249 18.10 18.00 5.93
CA TYR A 249 18.59 18.20 4.56
C TYR A 249 19.26 16.97 3.95
N ALA A 250 19.21 15.80 4.59
CA ALA A 250 19.66 14.53 4.04
C ALA A 250 18.50 13.53 3.87
N ASP A 251 17.28 13.94 4.19
CA ASP A 251 16.12 13.07 4.34
C ASP A 251 15.14 13.24 3.17
N SER A 252 14.25 12.26 3.02
CA SER A 252 13.09 12.35 2.14
C SER A 252 11.82 12.71 2.91
N TYR A 253 10.89 13.34 2.20
CA TYR A 253 9.57 13.71 2.72
C TYR A 253 8.47 13.30 1.75
N VAL A 254 7.57 12.41 2.18
CA VAL A 254 6.40 12.02 1.40
C VAL A 254 5.21 12.84 1.87
N VAL A 255 4.61 13.61 0.95
CA VAL A 255 3.46 14.48 1.20
C VAL A 255 2.24 13.96 0.46
N SER A 256 1.13 13.75 1.18
CA SER A 256 -0.13 13.26 0.60
C SER A 256 -1.26 14.29 0.70
N PHE A 257 -2.07 14.39 -0.35
CA PHE A 257 -3.13 15.40 -0.47
C PHE A 257 -4.21 14.97 -1.49
N LEU A 258 -5.43 15.51 -1.36
CA LEU A 258 -6.43 15.41 -2.43
C LEU A 258 -6.21 16.50 -3.49
N GLY A 259 -6.33 16.14 -4.76
CA GLY A 259 -6.19 17.06 -5.88
C GLY A 259 -6.91 16.53 -7.12
N SER A 260 -7.31 17.44 -8.01
CA SER A 260 -7.96 17.08 -9.27
C SER A 260 -7.01 17.31 -10.44
N ALA A 261 -6.64 16.25 -11.16
CA ALA A 261 -5.88 16.39 -12.41
C ALA A 261 -6.76 17.06 -13.46
N SER A 262 -6.29 18.17 -14.04
CA SER A 262 -7.06 18.93 -15.04
C SER A 262 -7.37 18.10 -16.28
N HIS A 263 -6.41 17.28 -16.72
CA HIS A 263 -6.45 16.41 -17.89
C HIS A 263 -5.91 15.02 -17.50
N ALA A 264 -6.12 14.00 -18.34
CA ALA A 264 -5.50 12.70 -18.15
C ALA A 264 -4.00 12.78 -18.47
N SER A 265 -3.20 11.88 -17.88
CA SER A 265 -1.83 11.67 -18.32
C SER A 265 -1.85 11.20 -19.77
N PRO A 266 -0.99 11.75 -20.65
CA PRO A 266 -0.86 11.20 -21.99
C PRO A 266 -0.50 9.71 -21.96
N SER A 267 0.44 9.31 -21.11
CA SER A 267 0.87 7.92 -20.94
C SER A 267 -0.19 7.00 -20.30
N GLY A 268 -1.39 7.49 -19.99
CA GLY A 268 -2.48 6.71 -19.39
C GLY A 268 -2.40 6.52 -17.87
N GLU A 269 -1.29 6.93 -17.24
CA GLU A 269 -1.01 6.77 -15.81
C GLU A 269 -2.06 7.35 -14.84
N PHE A 270 -2.81 8.37 -15.25
CA PHE A 270 -3.93 8.93 -14.49
C PHE A 270 -4.99 9.53 -15.41
N ARG A 271 -6.21 9.61 -14.91
CA ARG A 271 -7.36 10.21 -15.57
C ARG A 271 -7.52 11.67 -15.15
N ALA A 272 -8.23 12.45 -15.97
CA ALA A 272 -8.73 13.75 -15.55
C ALA A 272 -9.78 13.56 -14.44
N GLY A 273 -9.65 14.28 -13.33
CA GLY A 273 -10.58 14.17 -12.20
C GLY A 273 -9.91 14.14 -10.83
N GLU A 274 -10.75 14.03 -9.80
CA GLU A 274 -10.36 14.00 -8.39
C GLU A 274 -9.64 12.70 -8.01
N GLY A 275 -8.58 12.82 -7.22
CA GLY A 275 -7.87 11.69 -6.64
C GLY A 275 -7.06 12.05 -5.41
N LEU A 276 -6.53 11.01 -4.78
CA LEU A 276 -5.52 11.08 -3.74
C LEU A 276 -4.14 10.96 -4.39
N TRP A 277 -3.25 11.88 -4.04
CA TRP A 277 -1.91 11.98 -4.60
C TRP A 277 -0.86 11.90 -3.49
N THR A 278 0.31 11.38 -3.84
CA THR A 278 1.53 11.46 -3.03
C THR A 278 2.64 12.11 -3.84
N ILE A 279 3.52 12.85 -3.19
CA ILE A 279 4.72 13.40 -3.81
C ILE A 279 5.89 13.24 -2.84
N GLU A 280 7.02 12.74 -3.33
CA GLU A 280 8.27 12.68 -2.54
C GLU A 280 9.12 13.92 -2.84
N ALA A 281 9.69 14.51 -1.79
CA ALA A 281 10.70 15.56 -1.88
C ALA A 281 11.95 15.14 -1.12
N HIS A 282 13.07 15.03 -1.82
CA HIS A 282 14.38 14.63 -1.30
C HIS A 282 15.32 15.83 -1.21
N PHE A 283 16.07 15.91 -0.11
CA PHE A 283 17.00 16.99 0.17
C PHE A 283 18.44 16.46 0.19
N GLN A 284 19.36 17.19 -0.44
CA GLN A 284 20.77 16.82 -0.48
C GLN A 284 21.58 17.51 0.62
N SER A 285 22.42 16.73 1.31
CA SER A 285 23.29 17.27 2.34
C SER A 285 24.56 17.86 1.73
N ASN A 286 24.54 19.12 1.31
CA ASN A 286 25.77 19.84 0.98
C ASN A 286 26.28 20.63 2.21
N PRO A 287 27.42 20.26 2.83
CA PRO A 287 27.95 20.98 3.98
C PRO A 287 28.49 22.39 3.65
N GLN A 288 28.54 22.77 2.37
CA GLN A 288 29.14 24.01 1.89
C GLN A 288 28.18 24.97 1.14
N LYS A 289 26.97 24.54 0.76
CA LYS A 289 25.97 25.49 0.22
C LYS A 289 25.13 26.07 1.37
N THR A 290 24.75 27.34 1.19
CA THR A 290 23.76 28.02 2.03
C THR A 290 22.35 27.51 1.71
N PRO A 291 21.34 27.75 2.57
CA PRO A 291 20.07 26.99 2.59
C PRO A 291 19.05 27.28 1.48
N ALA A 292 19.53 27.63 0.29
CA ALA A 292 18.73 27.86 -0.91
C ALA A 292 19.07 26.80 -1.97
N GLU A 293 19.33 25.55 -1.54
CA GLU A 293 19.44 24.42 -2.45
C GLU A 293 18.07 23.87 -2.83
N SER A 294 17.89 23.61 -4.12
CA SER A 294 16.72 22.97 -4.70
C SER A 294 16.56 21.55 -4.15
N PRO A 295 15.43 21.18 -3.51
CA PRO A 295 15.12 19.78 -3.32
C PRO A 295 14.83 19.13 -4.68
N VAL A 296 15.18 17.85 -4.80
CA VAL A 296 14.68 17.01 -5.87
C VAL A 296 13.24 16.64 -5.49
N VAL A 297 12.28 17.11 -6.28
CA VAL A 297 10.85 16.84 -6.06
C VAL A 297 10.38 15.91 -7.16
N ASN A 298 9.98 14.71 -6.77
CA ASN A 298 9.46 13.68 -7.68
C ASN A 298 8.05 14.07 -8.16
N ARG A 299 7.45 13.25 -9.03
CA ARG A 299 6.06 13.51 -9.46
C ARG A 299 5.07 13.42 -8.31
N PRO A 300 3.93 14.13 -8.41
CA PRO A 300 2.70 13.67 -7.83
C PRO A 300 2.29 12.32 -8.45
N ILE A 301 2.40 11.24 -7.69
CA ILE A 301 1.93 9.89 -8.05
C ILE A 301 0.46 9.75 -7.61
N PRO A 302 -0.45 9.29 -8.50
CA PRO A 302 -1.82 8.97 -8.14
C PRO A 302 -1.84 7.71 -7.25
N VAL A 303 -2.41 7.82 -6.05
CA VAL A 303 -2.66 6.65 -5.18
C VAL A 303 -3.99 6.00 -5.58
N LEU A 304 -5.03 6.82 -5.81
CA LEU A 304 -6.35 6.37 -6.27
C LEU A 304 -7.19 7.55 -6.75
N GLN A 305 -7.99 7.36 -7.80
CA GLN A 305 -8.90 8.37 -8.36
C GLN A 305 -10.37 7.97 -8.32
N VAL A 306 -11.25 8.97 -8.40
CA VAL A 306 -12.69 8.76 -8.59
C VAL A 306 -12.93 8.17 -9.99
N GLY A 307 -13.64 7.05 -10.06
CA GLY A 307 -13.85 6.28 -11.29
C GLY A 307 -12.86 5.12 -11.51
N ASP A 308 -11.88 4.93 -10.63
CA ASP A 308 -11.09 3.69 -10.55
C ASP A 308 -11.92 2.57 -9.92
N THR A 309 -11.40 1.33 -9.91
CA THR A 309 -12.12 0.16 -9.38
C THR A 309 -11.46 -0.41 -8.13
N PHE A 310 -12.00 -0.14 -6.96
CA PHE A 310 -11.52 -0.66 -5.67
C PHE A 310 -12.32 -1.89 -5.23
N ALA A 311 -11.64 -2.97 -4.79
CA ALA A 311 -12.27 -4.26 -4.44
C ALA A 311 -13.32 -4.82 -5.45
N GLY A 312 -13.14 -4.58 -6.76
CA GLY A 312 -14.11 -4.97 -7.81
C GLY A 312 -15.32 -4.03 -7.94
N HIS A 313 -15.30 -2.87 -7.30
CA HIS A 313 -16.37 -1.89 -7.25
C HIS A 313 -15.87 -0.48 -7.65
N PRO A 314 -16.64 0.32 -8.40
CA PRO A 314 -16.21 1.65 -8.81
C PRO A 314 -16.13 2.61 -7.61
N VAL A 315 -15.06 3.39 -7.55
CA VAL A 315 -14.79 4.44 -6.56
C VAL A 315 -15.63 5.67 -6.88
N LEU A 316 -16.42 6.14 -5.91
CA LEU A 316 -17.25 7.35 -6.04
C LEU A 316 -16.64 8.59 -5.38
N LYS A 317 -15.87 8.41 -4.31
CA LYS A 317 -15.25 9.48 -3.52
C LYS A 317 -14.03 8.91 -2.80
N VAL A 318 -12.99 9.72 -2.65
CA VAL A 318 -11.80 9.41 -1.85
C VAL A 318 -11.69 10.48 -0.74
N SER A 319 -11.31 10.09 0.47
CA SER A 319 -11.07 11.01 1.58
C SER A 319 -9.90 10.60 2.46
N THR A 320 -9.11 11.57 2.92
CA THR A 320 -7.96 11.37 3.81
C THR A 320 -8.41 11.40 5.28
N TYR A 321 -7.97 10.44 6.10
CA TYR A 321 -8.27 10.43 7.53
C TYR A 321 -7.51 11.49 8.33
N ASP A 322 -8.01 11.77 9.54
CA ASP A 322 -7.49 12.84 10.41
C ASP A 322 -6.11 12.55 11.02
N ALA A 323 -5.76 11.28 11.16
CA ALA A 323 -4.46 10.83 11.64
C ALA A 323 -3.89 9.80 10.66
N LEU A 324 -2.80 10.18 10.01
CA LEU A 324 -1.97 9.32 9.19
C LEU A 324 -0.70 9.02 9.98
N SER A 325 -0.78 8.00 10.83
CA SER A 325 0.41 7.41 11.42
C SER A 325 1.23 6.73 10.32
N ASN A 326 2.54 6.88 10.38
CA ASN A 326 3.46 5.89 9.84
C ASN A 326 2.99 4.51 10.28
N VAL A 327 2.83 3.55 9.36
CA VAL A 327 2.57 2.19 9.81
C VAL A 327 3.87 1.68 10.41
N THR A 328 3.92 1.66 11.74
CA THR A 328 5.09 1.22 12.49
C THR A 328 5.38 -0.26 12.27
N THR A 329 4.45 -1.01 11.66
CA THR A 329 4.53 -2.44 11.38
C THR A 329 4.17 -2.80 9.93
N ASP A 330 4.72 -3.92 9.44
CA ASP A 330 4.32 -4.54 8.17
C ASP A 330 2.98 -5.30 8.30
N SER A 331 2.54 -5.97 7.22
CA SER A 331 1.34 -6.83 7.23
C SER A 331 1.44 -8.07 8.12
N ASN A 332 2.63 -8.37 8.68
CA ASN A 332 2.87 -9.43 9.65
C ASN A 332 2.98 -8.91 11.10
N GLY A 333 2.77 -7.61 11.33
CA GLY A 333 2.92 -6.98 12.65
C GLY A 333 4.36 -6.72 13.09
N LEU A 334 5.36 -6.90 12.22
CA LEU A 334 6.78 -6.69 12.54
C LEU A 334 7.16 -5.21 12.38
N PRO A 335 7.95 -4.61 13.30
CA PRO A 335 8.36 -3.21 13.18
C PRO A 335 9.08 -2.87 11.86
N ARG A 336 8.43 -2.08 11.00
CA ARG A 336 8.98 -1.66 9.70
C ARG A 336 9.81 -0.39 9.86
N GLN A 337 11.01 -0.38 9.26
CA GLN A 337 11.71 0.87 8.98
C GLN A 337 11.25 1.37 7.62
N GLN A 338 10.76 2.62 7.57
CA GLN A 338 10.44 3.27 6.30
C GLN A 338 11.73 3.47 5.50
N GLN A 339 11.66 3.17 4.20
CA GLN A 339 12.74 3.38 3.25
C GLN A 339 12.31 4.49 2.29
N PRO A 340 13.19 5.43 1.88
CA PRO A 340 12.77 6.45 0.92
C PRO A 340 12.43 5.77 -0.41
N GLY A 341 11.38 6.23 -1.09
CA GLY A 341 10.61 5.45 -2.06
C GLY A 341 9.35 4.75 -1.50
N ASP A 342 9.13 4.70 -0.17
CA ASP A 342 7.87 4.21 0.44
C ASP A 342 6.72 5.22 0.26
N HIS A 343 5.92 5.07 -0.80
CA HIS A 343 4.65 5.80 -0.94
C HIS A 343 3.53 5.05 -0.21
N GLN A 344 3.28 5.41 1.05
CA GLN A 344 2.23 4.82 1.88
C GLN A 344 1.17 5.84 2.32
N VAL A 345 -0.10 5.57 2.01
CA VAL A 345 -1.23 6.39 2.49
C VAL A 345 -2.39 5.51 2.96
N VAL A 346 -2.98 5.93 4.07
CA VAL A 346 -4.25 5.42 4.59
C VAL A 346 -5.40 6.37 4.25
N PHE A 347 -6.42 5.86 3.58
CA PHE A 347 -7.57 6.66 3.13
C PHE A 347 -8.90 5.91 3.27
N ALA A 348 -9.99 6.68 3.31
CA ALA A 348 -11.35 6.18 3.14
C ALA A 348 -11.77 6.27 1.67
N VAL A 349 -12.55 5.27 1.26
CA VAL A 349 -13.17 5.23 -0.06
C VAL A 349 -14.64 4.86 0.04
N ASP A 350 -15.47 5.50 -0.79
CA ASP A 350 -16.85 5.13 -1.05
C ASP A 350 -16.93 4.29 -2.34
N THR A 351 -17.53 3.10 -2.30
CA THR A 351 -17.73 2.23 -3.48
C THR A 351 -19.18 1.79 -3.69
N VAL A 352 -19.51 1.34 -4.90
CA VAL A 352 -20.82 0.77 -5.25
C VAL A 352 -20.76 -0.75 -5.37
N THR A 353 -21.46 -1.45 -4.49
CA THR A 353 -21.63 -2.91 -4.60
C THR A 353 -22.58 -3.30 -5.74
N ASN A 354 -22.53 -4.57 -6.17
CA ASN A 354 -23.44 -5.14 -7.17
C ASN A 354 -24.94 -5.04 -6.81
N ALA A 355 -25.28 -4.75 -5.54
CA ALA A 355 -26.64 -4.51 -5.07
C ALA A 355 -27.08 -3.03 -5.15
N GLY A 356 -26.23 -2.13 -5.68
CA GLY A 356 -26.49 -0.68 -5.71
C GLY A 356 -26.39 0.00 -4.34
N THR A 357 -25.86 -0.70 -3.33
CA THR A 357 -25.65 -0.16 -1.97
C THR A 357 -24.27 0.46 -1.89
N GLN A 358 -24.17 1.70 -1.42
CA GLN A 358 -22.91 2.37 -1.10
C GLN A 358 -22.26 1.66 0.09
N VAL A 359 -21.01 1.23 -0.07
CA VAL A 359 -20.15 0.85 1.06
C VAL A 359 -19.27 2.05 1.34
N SER A 360 -19.43 2.62 2.53
CA SER A 360 -18.61 3.71 3.02
C SER A 360 -17.53 3.19 3.95
N GLU A 361 -16.35 3.80 3.85
CA GLU A 361 -15.20 3.58 4.73
C GLU A 361 -14.63 2.15 4.70
N LEU A 362 -13.92 1.80 3.62
CA LEU A 362 -12.77 0.90 3.79
C LEU A 362 -11.52 1.72 4.08
N LEU A 363 -10.74 1.29 5.07
CA LEU A 363 -9.43 1.84 5.39
C LEU A 363 -8.41 1.18 4.46
N VAL A 364 -7.93 1.88 3.44
CA VAL A 364 -7.03 1.27 2.44
C VAL A 364 -5.60 1.71 2.69
N ARG A 365 -4.65 0.77 2.79
CA ARG A 365 -3.22 1.08 2.65
C ARG A 365 -2.88 1.06 1.16
N GLY A 366 -2.72 2.24 0.58
CA GLY A 366 -2.01 2.36 -0.70
C GLY A 366 -0.54 2.09 -0.45
N ILE A 367 0.04 1.09 -1.13
CA ILE A 367 1.48 0.87 -1.21
C ILE A 367 1.90 1.02 -2.68
N ARG A 368 2.84 1.91 -2.94
CA ARG A 368 3.75 1.85 -4.09
C ARG A 368 5.16 1.92 -3.49
N VAL A 369 5.82 0.76 -3.37
CA VAL A 369 7.24 0.72 -2.97
C VAL A 369 8.06 0.77 -4.25
N ASP A 370 9.05 1.64 -4.25
CA ASP A 370 10.19 1.65 -5.17
C ASP A 370 11.43 1.57 -4.26
N SER A 371 11.89 0.35 -4.00
CA SER A 371 12.85 0.04 -2.92
C SER A 371 14.26 0.57 -3.17
N ASP A 372 14.62 0.81 -4.43
CA ASP A 372 15.95 1.26 -4.83
C ASP A 372 15.99 2.62 -5.55
N ARG A 373 14.82 3.19 -5.88
CA ARG A 373 14.60 4.53 -6.44
C ARG A 373 15.06 4.69 -7.88
N ASP A 374 14.58 3.80 -8.74
CA ASP A 374 14.70 3.92 -10.19
C ASP A 374 13.42 4.45 -10.89
N GLY A 375 12.29 4.53 -10.18
CA GLY A 375 10.97 4.93 -10.67
C GLY A 375 10.00 3.77 -10.97
N LEU A 376 10.50 2.53 -10.98
CA LEU A 376 9.76 1.29 -11.15
C LEU A 376 9.32 0.76 -9.77
N PRO A 377 8.03 0.46 -9.56
CA PRO A 377 7.60 -0.21 -8.35
C PRO A 377 8.12 -1.64 -8.26
N ASP A 378 8.45 -2.09 -7.05
CA ASP A 378 8.88 -3.46 -6.73
C ASP A 378 7.97 -4.54 -7.36
N HIS A 379 6.67 -4.23 -7.47
CA HIS A 379 5.69 -5.15 -8.03
C HIS A 379 5.67 -5.19 -9.56
N TRP A 380 6.05 -4.11 -10.27
CA TRP A 380 6.29 -4.13 -11.71
C TRP A 380 7.54 -4.92 -12.04
N GLU A 381 8.59 -4.78 -11.23
CA GLU A 381 9.82 -5.56 -11.38
C GLU A 381 9.61 -7.06 -11.14
N THR A 382 8.63 -7.43 -10.33
CA THR A 382 8.33 -8.83 -9.98
C THR A 382 7.28 -9.46 -10.90
N ASN A 383 6.22 -8.74 -11.25
CA ASN A 383 5.04 -9.27 -11.95
C ASN A 383 4.86 -8.70 -13.37
N GLY A 384 5.70 -7.73 -13.76
CA GLY A 384 5.48 -6.89 -14.93
C GLY A 384 4.41 -5.83 -14.72
N ILE A 385 4.16 -5.04 -15.77
CA ILE A 385 3.15 -4.00 -15.82
C ILE A 385 1.86 -4.61 -16.40
N ASP A 386 0.77 -4.58 -15.63
CA ASP A 386 -0.60 -4.78 -16.13
C ASP A 386 -1.20 -3.38 -16.37
N PHE A 387 -1.25 -2.93 -17.63
CA PHE A 387 -1.51 -1.53 -17.99
C PHE A 387 -2.98 -1.23 -18.25
N ASP A 388 -3.74 -2.17 -18.83
CA ASP A 388 -5.20 -2.05 -18.89
C ASP A 388 -5.94 -2.65 -17.69
N HIS A 389 -5.20 -3.28 -16.79
CA HIS A 389 -5.66 -3.82 -15.51
C HIS A 389 -6.74 -4.90 -15.65
N ASP A 390 -6.64 -5.72 -16.69
CA ASP A 390 -7.50 -6.89 -16.91
C ASP A 390 -7.10 -8.10 -16.04
N GLY A 391 -5.99 -8.01 -15.29
CA GLY A 391 -5.42 -9.07 -14.47
C GLY A 391 -4.40 -9.93 -15.21
N VAL A 392 -4.00 -9.52 -16.42
CA VAL A 392 -2.96 -10.16 -17.24
C VAL A 392 -1.86 -9.14 -17.53
N THR A 393 -0.65 -9.42 -17.06
CA THR A 393 0.56 -8.63 -17.36
C THR A 393 0.67 -8.32 -18.86
N ASP A 394 0.70 -7.03 -19.20
CA ASP A 394 0.87 -6.53 -20.55
C ASP A 394 2.34 -6.50 -20.98
N TYR A 395 3.25 -6.22 -20.02
CA TYR A 395 4.67 -6.15 -20.29
C TYR A 395 5.53 -6.63 -19.11
N ASP A 396 6.26 -7.73 -19.30
CA ASP A 396 7.03 -8.42 -18.27
C ASP A 396 8.44 -7.81 -18.12
N LEU A 397 8.63 -6.92 -17.13
CA LEU A 397 9.93 -6.33 -16.81
C LEU A 397 10.90 -7.34 -16.17
N ALA A 398 10.39 -8.30 -15.39
CA ALA A 398 11.19 -9.34 -14.75
C ALA A 398 11.92 -10.20 -15.79
N ALA A 399 11.22 -10.57 -16.88
CA ALA A 399 11.78 -11.30 -18.01
C ALA A 399 12.84 -10.49 -18.80
N LEU A 400 12.80 -9.16 -18.72
CA LEU A 400 13.81 -8.28 -19.32
C LEU A 400 15.00 -8.00 -18.40
N GLY A 401 14.88 -8.32 -17.10
CA GLY A 401 15.99 -8.29 -16.15
C GLY A 401 15.78 -7.42 -14.92
N ALA A 402 14.59 -6.82 -14.72
CA ALA A 402 14.24 -6.02 -13.55
C ALA A 402 14.40 -6.82 -12.23
N LYS A 403 14.87 -6.20 -11.13
CA LYS A 403 15.03 -6.85 -9.82
C LYS A 403 14.95 -5.87 -8.64
N VAL A 404 13.89 -6.02 -7.85
CA VAL A 404 13.70 -5.39 -6.53
C VAL A 404 14.99 -5.26 -5.72
N GLY A 405 15.40 -4.01 -5.46
CA GLY A 405 16.61 -3.66 -4.73
C GLY A 405 17.85 -3.45 -5.61
N GLN A 406 17.69 -3.43 -6.93
CA GLN A 406 18.68 -3.07 -7.93
C GLN A 406 18.07 -2.02 -8.87
N ARG A 407 18.59 -0.79 -8.82
CA ARG A 407 18.19 0.28 -9.74
C ARG A 407 18.36 -0.16 -11.19
N ASP A 408 17.27 -0.20 -11.93
CA ASP A 408 17.18 -0.64 -13.31
C ASP A 408 16.74 0.53 -14.22
N LEU A 409 17.30 0.61 -15.43
CA LEU A 409 17.03 1.70 -16.36
C LEU A 409 16.83 1.16 -17.77
N PHE A 410 15.57 1.19 -18.24
CA PHE A 410 15.16 0.61 -19.51
C PHE A 410 15.23 1.62 -20.66
N LEU A 411 15.89 1.24 -21.75
CA LEU A 411 15.98 2.01 -22.98
C LEU A 411 15.61 1.16 -24.19
N GLU A 412 14.71 1.69 -25.01
CA GLU A 412 14.51 1.22 -26.37
C GLU A 412 15.31 2.11 -27.32
N ILE A 413 16.04 1.49 -28.25
CA ILE A 413 16.98 2.17 -29.14
C ILE A 413 16.69 1.80 -30.59
N ASP A 414 16.01 2.71 -31.28
CA ASP A 414 15.79 2.65 -32.72
C ASP A 414 16.90 3.34 -33.50
N PHE A 415 16.94 3.08 -34.80
CA PHE A 415 17.85 3.75 -35.72
C PHE A 415 17.27 3.92 -37.12
N MET A 416 17.84 4.87 -37.86
CA MET A 416 17.56 5.03 -39.28
C MET A 416 18.44 4.12 -40.16
N ASP A 417 17.81 3.44 -41.13
CA ASP A 417 18.50 2.85 -42.29
C ASP A 417 18.12 3.59 -43.58
N GLY A 418 19.14 3.90 -44.37
CA GLY A 418 19.04 4.70 -45.58
C GLY A 418 19.67 4.01 -46.78
N THR A 419 19.39 4.53 -47.98
CA THR A 419 19.81 3.85 -49.21
C THR A 419 21.35 3.71 -49.29
N ASN A 420 22.09 4.67 -48.73
CA ASN A 420 23.55 4.73 -48.81
C ASN A 420 24.27 4.86 -47.45
N HIS A 421 23.55 4.95 -46.34
CA HIS A 421 24.11 5.15 -45.00
C HIS A 421 23.26 4.44 -43.94
N TYR A 422 23.82 4.25 -42.74
CA TYR A 422 23.22 3.43 -41.68
C TYR A 422 23.61 3.95 -40.30
N HIS A 423 22.64 4.03 -39.38
CA HIS A 423 22.85 4.68 -38.08
C HIS A 423 22.77 3.77 -36.85
N ARG A 424 22.36 2.50 -36.97
CA ARG A 424 22.31 1.53 -35.85
C ARG A 424 23.49 1.67 -34.90
N PRO A 425 23.30 1.83 -33.58
CA PRO A 425 24.36 2.07 -32.61
C PRO A 425 25.47 1.00 -32.64
N ASP A 426 26.67 1.36 -32.18
CA ASP A 426 27.74 0.38 -31.98
C ASP A 426 27.46 -0.46 -30.73
N THR A 427 27.32 -1.79 -30.89
CA THR A 427 27.01 -2.70 -29.79
C THR A 427 28.05 -2.63 -28.65
N VAL A 428 29.35 -2.53 -28.95
CA VAL A 428 30.38 -2.41 -27.91
C VAL A 428 30.35 -1.02 -27.27
N GLY A 429 29.99 0.02 -28.03
CA GLY A 429 29.76 1.36 -27.47
C GLY A 429 28.59 1.40 -26.47
N LEU A 430 27.56 0.59 -26.68
CA LEU A 430 26.46 0.41 -25.73
C LEU A 430 26.88 -0.46 -24.54
N GLU A 431 27.56 -1.60 -24.78
CA GLU A 431 28.10 -2.46 -23.72
C GLU A 431 29.03 -1.71 -22.76
N ASP A 432 29.92 -0.84 -23.28
CA ASP A 432 30.76 0.06 -22.49
C ASP A 432 29.92 0.97 -21.59
N THR A 433 28.81 1.51 -22.11
CA THR A 433 27.90 2.40 -21.38
C THR A 433 27.14 1.63 -20.28
N THR A 434 26.61 0.45 -20.57
CA THR A 434 25.97 -0.42 -19.58
C THR A 434 26.93 -0.84 -18.48
N ALA A 435 28.17 -1.21 -18.83
CA ALA A 435 29.20 -1.55 -17.85
C ALA A 435 29.54 -0.36 -16.92
N PHE A 436 29.50 0.86 -17.45
CA PHE A 436 29.76 2.08 -16.69
C PHE A 436 28.66 2.36 -15.64
N PHE A 437 27.37 2.34 -16.03
CA PHE A 437 26.25 2.44 -15.09
C PHE A 437 26.29 1.32 -14.03
N ALA A 438 26.69 0.09 -14.40
CA ALA A 438 26.83 -1.02 -13.47
C ALA A 438 27.89 -0.77 -12.38
N THR A 439 28.93 0.04 -12.63
CA THR A 439 29.89 0.46 -11.58
C THR A 439 29.27 1.33 -10.49
N GLN A 440 28.12 1.95 -10.79
CA GLN A 440 27.36 2.85 -9.92
C GLN A 440 26.13 2.15 -9.31
N GLY A 441 26.01 0.82 -9.49
CA GLY A 441 24.87 0.04 -9.03
C GLY A 441 23.57 0.40 -9.74
N ILE A 442 23.63 0.70 -11.04
CA ILE A 442 22.48 0.87 -11.92
C ILE A 442 22.62 -0.12 -13.08
N ALA A 443 21.61 -0.95 -13.36
CA ALA A 443 21.58 -1.84 -14.51
C ALA A 443 20.89 -1.18 -15.70
N LEU A 444 21.66 -0.89 -16.74
CA LEU A 444 21.20 -0.24 -17.95
C LEU A 444 20.75 -1.27 -19.00
N HIS A 445 19.43 -1.45 -19.13
CA HIS A 445 18.80 -2.40 -20.05
C HIS A 445 18.55 -1.74 -21.41
N ALA A 446 19.56 -1.75 -22.28
CA ALA A 446 19.53 -1.13 -23.59
C ALA A 446 19.15 -2.11 -24.72
N PHE A 447 17.94 -1.99 -25.25
CA PHE A 447 17.40 -2.85 -26.31
C PHE A 447 17.45 -2.14 -27.67
N VAL A 448 18.19 -2.69 -28.62
CA VAL A 448 18.21 -2.18 -30.01
C VAL A 448 17.24 -3.01 -30.84
N ASP A 449 16.23 -2.42 -31.48
CA ASP A 449 15.45 -3.19 -32.48
C ASP A 449 16.33 -3.42 -33.70
N ASN A 450 16.54 -4.69 -34.06
CA ASN A 450 17.40 -5.09 -35.18
C ASN A 450 16.60 -5.61 -36.38
N MET A 451 15.28 -5.76 -36.21
CA MET A 451 14.35 -6.39 -37.14
C MET A 451 13.38 -5.38 -37.74
N ASP A 452 13.14 -4.29 -37.03
CA ASP A 452 12.46 -3.08 -37.49
C ASP A 452 13.46 -1.92 -37.53
N TYR A 453 13.24 -0.95 -38.42
CA TYR A 453 14.10 0.23 -38.52
C TYR A 453 13.34 1.42 -39.09
N VAL A 454 13.67 2.62 -38.59
CA VAL A 454 13.09 3.86 -39.08
C VAL A 454 13.60 4.12 -40.51
N PRO A 455 12.74 4.36 -41.50
CA PRO A 455 13.18 4.80 -42.82
C PRO A 455 13.96 6.12 -42.73
N GLU A 456 14.94 6.34 -43.61
CA GLU A 456 15.70 7.60 -43.70
C GLU A 456 14.79 8.85 -43.78
N ILE A 457 14.69 9.58 -42.67
CA ILE A 457 14.14 10.93 -42.58
C ILE A 457 15.33 11.89 -42.54
N GLY A 458 15.22 13.04 -43.23
CA GLY A 458 16.34 13.96 -43.46
C GLY A 458 16.82 14.69 -42.21
N THR A 459 16.43 15.96 -42.08
CA THR A 459 16.69 16.75 -40.88
C THR A 459 15.47 16.66 -39.98
N LEU A 460 15.62 16.02 -38.83
CA LEU A 460 14.61 16.01 -37.77
C LEU A 460 14.65 17.33 -36.99
N SER A 461 13.50 17.86 -36.61
CA SER A 461 13.41 18.81 -35.50
C SER A 461 13.02 18.10 -34.22
N PHE A 462 13.65 18.50 -33.12
CA PHE A 462 13.26 18.06 -31.78
C PHE A 462 12.20 19.03 -31.25
N GLU A 463 11.03 19.00 -31.91
CA GLU A 463 9.80 19.71 -31.53
C GLU A 463 8.80 18.74 -30.89
N GLU A 464 8.25 19.15 -29.75
CA GLU A 464 7.32 18.38 -28.89
C GLU A 464 5.93 18.16 -29.55
N GLU A 465 5.54 18.99 -30.52
CA GLU A 465 4.17 19.02 -31.05
C GLU A 465 4.05 18.43 -32.48
N PRO A 466 3.34 17.29 -32.67
CA PRO A 466 3.11 16.66 -33.97
C PRO A 466 1.99 17.36 -34.76
N THR A 467 2.05 18.70 -34.87
CA THR A 467 1.20 19.50 -35.79
C THR A 467 1.93 19.93 -37.06
N SER A 468 3.25 19.69 -37.13
CA SER A 468 4.17 20.01 -38.23
C SER A 468 4.64 18.72 -38.97
N PRO A 469 5.57 18.74 -39.95
CA PRO A 469 5.70 17.67 -40.95
C PRO A 469 6.16 16.30 -40.42
N THR A 470 6.31 15.33 -41.33
CA THR A 470 6.87 13.98 -41.10
C THR A 470 8.37 13.98 -40.72
N THR A 471 8.83 15.02 -40.04
CA THR A 471 10.24 15.34 -39.77
C THR A 471 10.43 15.85 -38.33
N THR A 472 9.53 15.54 -37.40
CA THR A 472 9.72 15.80 -35.96
C THR A 472 9.94 14.50 -35.20
N PHE A 473 10.61 14.55 -34.04
CA PHE A 473 10.78 13.36 -33.19
C PHE A 473 9.43 12.77 -32.76
N GLY A 474 8.51 13.60 -32.25
CA GLY A 474 7.17 13.16 -31.86
C GLY A 474 6.36 12.52 -33.00
N PHE A 475 6.59 12.91 -34.26
CA PHE A 475 5.98 12.22 -35.41
C PHE A 475 6.58 10.83 -35.66
N VAL A 476 7.89 10.65 -35.45
CA VAL A 476 8.51 9.30 -35.51
C VAL A 476 7.97 8.41 -34.40
N LYS A 477 7.78 8.98 -33.20
CA LYS A 477 7.33 8.26 -32.00
C LYS A 477 5.85 7.89 -31.99
N PHE A 478 4.96 8.76 -32.48
CA PHE A 478 3.50 8.57 -32.38
C PHE A 478 2.74 8.60 -33.71
N GLY A 479 3.44 8.75 -34.83
CA GLY A 479 2.84 8.78 -36.17
C GLY A 479 1.83 9.91 -36.39
N ALA A 480 1.07 9.80 -37.48
CA ALA A 480 0.12 10.83 -37.90
C ALA A 480 -1.18 10.88 -37.06
N SER A 481 -1.56 9.78 -36.41
CA SER A 481 -2.76 9.71 -35.57
C SER A 481 -2.51 10.10 -34.11
N ARG A 482 -1.24 10.24 -33.70
CA ARG A 482 -0.79 10.51 -32.33
C ARG A 482 -1.09 9.33 -31.39
N SER A 483 -0.66 8.14 -31.83
CA SER A 483 -0.84 6.87 -31.14
C SER A 483 0.47 6.11 -31.08
N VAL A 484 0.75 5.47 -29.95
CA VAL A 484 1.88 4.53 -29.78
C VAL A 484 1.93 3.46 -30.89
N CYS A 485 0.78 3.09 -31.46
CA CYS A 485 0.67 2.06 -32.49
C CYS A 485 1.03 2.52 -33.91
N ASP A 486 0.96 3.83 -34.18
CA ASP A 486 1.15 4.39 -35.52
C ASP A 486 2.56 4.98 -35.70
N GLY A 487 3.38 4.97 -34.65
CA GLY A 487 4.78 5.37 -34.65
C GLY A 487 5.73 4.29 -35.18
N ASN A 488 7.00 4.39 -34.75
CA ASN A 488 8.06 3.43 -35.11
C ASN A 488 8.58 2.63 -33.90
N PHE A 489 8.60 3.22 -32.70
CA PHE A 489 8.99 2.53 -31.46
C PHE A 489 8.00 1.42 -31.06
N GLY A 490 8.50 0.43 -30.33
CA GLY A 490 7.92 -0.90 -30.19
C GLY A 490 8.26 -1.77 -31.41
N THR A 491 8.31 -3.09 -31.25
CA THR A 491 8.61 -3.97 -32.40
C THR A 491 7.46 -3.96 -33.41
N ALA A 492 7.74 -4.30 -34.68
CA ALA A 492 6.72 -4.45 -35.73
C ALA A 492 5.53 -5.33 -35.32
N SER A 493 5.75 -6.34 -34.47
CA SER A 493 4.70 -7.23 -33.97
C SER A 493 3.88 -6.63 -32.82
N GLU A 494 4.48 -5.75 -32.02
CA GLU A 494 3.77 -5.01 -30.97
C GLU A 494 2.86 -3.97 -31.63
N ARG A 495 3.39 -3.15 -32.56
CA ARG A 495 2.61 -2.12 -33.28
C ARG A 495 1.45 -2.70 -34.10
N ALA A 496 1.63 -3.85 -34.74
CA ALA A 496 0.59 -4.54 -35.51
C ALA A 496 -0.40 -5.36 -34.65
N GLY A 497 -0.15 -5.50 -33.35
CA GLY A 497 -0.94 -6.34 -32.44
C GLY A 497 -2.29 -5.74 -32.05
N ALA A 498 -3.29 -6.58 -31.81
CA ALA A 498 -4.59 -6.13 -31.28
C ALA A 498 -4.48 -5.55 -29.86
N SER A 499 -3.45 -5.93 -29.10
CA SER A 499 -3.08 -5.42 -27.78
C SER A 499 -2.06 -4.28 -27.83
N CYS A 500 -1.74 -3.73 -29.02
CA CYS A 500 -0.70 -2.72 -29.19
C CYS A 500 -0.79 -1.57 -28.18
N ALA A 501 -1.99 -1.00 -28.00
CA ALA A 501 -2.19 0.18 -27.14
C ALA A 501 -1.84 -0.08 -25.66
N LYS A 502 -2.01 -1.33 -25.18
CA LYS A 502 -1.67 -1.69 -23.80
C LYS A 502 -0.23 -2.14 -23.62
N VAL A 503 0.30 -2.92 -24.57
CA VAL A 503 1.71 -3.33 -24.58
C VAL A 503 2.65 -2.12 -24.70
N LEU A 504 2.40 -1.23 -25.66
CA LEU A 504 3.25 -0.03 -25.84
C LEU A 504 2.94 1.04 -24.80
N GLY A 505 1.68 1.15 -24.34
CA GLY A 505 1.30 1.97 -23.19
C GLY A 505 2.12 1.61 -21.94
N ALA A 506 2.21 0.32 -21.62
CA ALA A 506 3.05 -0.20 -20.54
C ALA A 506 4.52 0.20 -20.70
N LYS A 507 5.09 0.03 -21.91
CA LYS A 507 6.49 0.44 -22.18
C LYS A 507 6.71 1.94 -21.93
N HIS A 508 5.77 2.81 -22.29
CA HIS A 508 5.90 4.25 -22.04
C HIS A 508 5.94 4.64 -20.55
N LEU A 509 5.58 3.75 -19.62
CA LEU A 509 5.72 3.98 -18.18
C LEU A 509 7.12 3.63 -17.62
N ALA A 510 7.92 2.85 -18.36
CA ALA A 510 9.20 2.31 -17.88
C ALA A 510 10.41 2.59 -18.81
N PHE A 511 10.18 2.91 -20.09
CA PHE A 511 11.23 3.03 -21.10
C PHE A 511 11.54 4.49 -21.47
N ARG A 512 12.82 4.76 -21.70
CA ARG A 512 13.30 5.91 -22.49
C ARG A 512 13.55 5.48 -23.94
N TYR A 513 13.33 6.39 -24.88
CA TYR A 513 13.31 6.13 -26.32
C TYR A 513 14.43 6.89 -27.03
N ALA A 514 15.42 6.15 -27.52
CA ALA A 514 16.56 6.70 -28.23
C ALA A 514 16.49 6.43 -29.74
N LEU A 515 16.65 7.47 -30.56
CA LEU A 515 16.74 7.36 -32.00
C LEU A 515 18.14 7.72 -32.49
N PHE A 516 18.82 6.77 -33.14
CA PHE A 516 20.05 7.04 -33.89
C PHE A 516 19.69 7.48 -35.31
N GLY A 517 19.56 8.79 -35.51
CA GLY A 517 19.06 9.43 -36.73
C GLY A 517 20.16 10.04 -37.63
N HIS A 518 19.75 10.57 -38.78
CA HIS A 518 20.68 11.18 -39.74
C HIS A 518 21.14 12.58 -39.33
N SER A 519 20.23 13.53 -39.11
CA SER A 519 20.58 14.91 -38.72
C SER A 519 19.47 15.60 -37.92
N ASN A 520 19.84 16.53 -37.04
CA ASN A 520 18.91 17.41 -36.32
C ASN A 520 18.95 18.85 -36.87
N SER A 521 17.94 19.67 -36.56
CA SER A 521 17.84 21.07 -36.96
C SER A 521 18.56 22.05 -36.03
N GLU A 522 18.93 21.64 -34.81
CA GLU A 522 19.58 22.51 -33.82
C GLU A 522 21.11 22.65 -34.01
N ASN A 523 21.69 21.95 -34.99
CA ASN A 523 23.15 21.88 -35.27
C ASN A 523 23.99 21.19 -34.17
N GLY A 524 23.36 20.45 -33.26
CA GLY A 524 24.03 19.64 -32.22
C GLY A 524 24.50 18.27 -32.73
N THR A 525 25.24 17.52 -31.90
CA THR A 525 25.55 16.10 -32.19
C THR A 525 24.40 15.17 -31.79
N GLY A 526 23.61 15.58 -30.81
CA GLY A 526 22.32 15.00 -30.43
C GLY A 526 21.40 16.08 -29.85
N ARG A 527 20.27 15.64 -29.31
CA ARG A 527 19.37 16.43 -28.44
C ARG A 527 18.50 15.47 -27.63
N ALA A 528 18.18 15.81 -26.39
CA ALA A 528 17.22 15.07 -25.57
C ALA A 528 16.32 16.03 -24.77
N GLU A 529 15.23 15.48 -24.23
CA GLU A 529 14.41 16.17 -23.23
C GLU A 529 15.12 16.17 -21.88
N VAL A 530 15.22 17.35 -21.23
CA VAL A 530 15.77 17.42 -19.87
C VAL A 530 14.77 16.80 -18.90
N ALA A 531 15.21 15.74 -18.20
CA ALA A 531 14.42 14.84 -17.37
C ALA A 531 13.24 14.14 -18.07
N GLY A 532 13.17 14.16 -19.40
CA GLY A 532 12.13 13.48 -20.17
C GLY A 532 12.51 12.05 -20.58
N ASN A 533 11.83 11.53 -21.61
CA ASN A 533 12.04 10.15 -22.09
C ASN A 533 12.62 10.07 -23.51
N ASP A 534 12.72 11.18 -24.26
CA ASP A 534 13.19 11.18 -25.65
C ASP A 534 14.66 11.60 -25.83
N ILE A 535 15.37 10.83 -26.65
CA ILE A 535 16.80 10.97 -26.95
C ILE A 535 17.04 10.87 -28.46
N LEU A 536 17.68 11.87 -29.07
CA LEU A 536 18.10 11.86 -30.47
C LEU A 536 19.64 11.91 -30.56
N VAL A 537 20.26 10.90 -31.18
CA VAL A 537 21.69 10.90 -31.52
C VAL A 537 21.83 11.05 -33.04
N SER A 538 22.46 12.11 -33.54
CA SER A 538 22.44 12.43 -34.97
C SER A 538 23.77 13.02 -35.48
N LEU A 539 24.75 12.13 -35.73
CA LEU A 539 26.10 12.49 -36.15
C LEU A 539 26.29 12.66 -37.68
N GLY A 540 25.22 12.63 -38.47
CA GLY A 540 25.31 12.51 -39.93
C GLY A 540 25.63 13.79 -40.71
N HIS A 541 25.87 14.94 -40.05
CA HIS A 541 26.07 16.21 -40.75
C HIS A 541 27.55 16.54 -41.03
N ALA A 542 27.88 16.72 -42.31
CA ALA A 542 29.23 17.09 -42.76
C ALA A 542 29.62 18.56 -42.49
N ALA A 543 28.70 19.38 -41.98
CA ALA A 543 28.93 20.79 -41.63
C ALA A 543 28.58 21.12 -40.16
N SER A 544 28.52 20.11 -39.27
CA SER A 544 28.59 20.35 -37.83
C SER A 544 29.94 21.00 -37.48
N PRO A 545 30.07 21.76 -36.37
CA PRO A 545 31.37 22.27 -35.86
C PRO A 545 32.44 21.18 -35.66
N LEU A 546 32.10 19.89 -35.77
CA LEU A 546 33.01 18.75 -36.02
C LEU A 546 34.06 18.95 -37.15
N SER A 547 33.91 19.95 -38.03
CA SER A 547 35.00 20.35 -38.94
C SER A 547 36.20 21.00 -38.23
N VAL A 548 35.96 21.61 -37.06
CA VAL A 548 36.96 22.11 -36.11
C VAL A 548 37.21 21.06 -35.03
N ILE A 549 36.14 20.41 -34.55
CA ILE A 549 36.16 19.32 -33.57
C ILE A 549 36.38 17.96 -34.27
N ASN A 550 37.42 17.88 -35.10
CA ASN A 550 37.96 16.60 -35.57
C ASN A 550 39.31 16.35 -34.87
N PRO A 551 39.33 15.92 -33.60
CA PRO A 551 40.56 15.69 -32.85
C PRO A 551 41.48 14.62 -33.48
N TYR A 552 40.99 13.87 -34.47
CA TYR A 552 41.71 12.81 -35.16
C TYR A 552 41.87 13.04 -36.68
N ALA A 553 41.76 14.31 -37.13
CA ALA A 553 41.90 14.69 -38.55
C ALA A 553 43.23 14.25 -39.21
N ASN A 554 44.23 13.92 -38.40
CA ASN A 554 45.58 13.55 -38.82
C ASN A 554 45.93 12.07 -38.58
N ASP A 555 45.02 11.27 -38.01
CA ASP A 555 45.29 9.85 -37.74
C ASP A 555 45.20 9.02 -39.03
N ALA A 556 46.14 8.10 -39.20
CA ALA A 556 46.34 7.31 -40.43
C ALA A 556 45.28 6.20 -40.66
N TYR A 557 44.12 6.28 -40.00
CA TYR A 557 43.11 5.24 -39.93
C TYR A 557 41.75 5.70 -40.48
N GLY A 558 41.64 5.75 -41.80
CA GLY A 558 40.35 5.80 -42.50
C GLY A 558 39.82 7.20 -42.80
N PRO A 559 38.69 7.27 -43.54
CA PRO A 559 38.08 8.55 -43.90
C PRO A 559 37.21 9.03 -42.70
N GLY A 560 37.36 10.30 -42.32
CA GLY A 560 36.82 10.83 -41.07
C GLY A 560 35.29 10.74 -40.91
N VAL A 561 34.82 11.09 -39.71
CA VAL A 561 33.44 10.92 -39.18
C VAL A 561 32.31 10.94 -40.22
N GLY A 562 32.25 11.96 -41.09
CA GLY A 562 31.22 12.12 -42.12
C GLY A 562 31.33 11.21 -43.36
N VAL A 563 32.20 10.19 -43.35
CA VAL A 563 32.55 9.39 -44.54
C VAL A 563 32.58 7.88 -44.26
N CYS A 564 32.07 7.41 -43.12
CA CYS A 564 32.02 5.97 -42.81
C CYS A 564 31.10 5.23 -43.81
N ARG A 565 31.66 4.35 -44.66
CA ARG A 565 30.94 3.72 -45.77
C ARG A 565 30.36 2.35 -45.38
N ARG A 566 29.37 1.88 -46.14
CA ARG A 566 28.82 0.52 -46.03
C ARG A 566 29.94 -0.52 -46.26
N GLY A 567 30.50 -1.06 -45.17
CA GLY A 567 31.63 -2.00 -45.17
C GLY A 567 32.79 -1.62 -44.25
N ASP A 568 32.89 -0.35 -43.84
CA ASP A 568 33.85 0.10 -42.82
C ASP A 568 33.35 -0.32 -41.42
N THR A 569 34.24 -0.65 -40.49
CA THR A 569 33.87 -0.84 -39.08
C THR A 569 33.87 0.50 -38.35
N LYS A 570 32.95 0.71 -37.40
CA LYS A 570 32.84 1.97 -36.66
C LYS A 570 34.12 2.43 -35.92
N PRO A 571 34.97 1.53 -35.37
CA PRO A 571 36.29 1.92 -34.88
C PRO A 571 37.22 2.50 -35.96
N GLN A 572 37.16 2.00 -37.21
CA GLN A 572 37.98 2.48 -38.33
C GLN A 572 37.57 3.85 -38.87
N CYS A 573 36.47 4.43 -38.38
CA CYS A 573 36.01 5.78 -38.74
C CYS A 573 35.73 6.65 -37.51
N MET A 574 36.23 6.25 -36.33
CA MET A 574 36.04 6.89 -35.01
C MET A 574 34.58 7.08 -34.55
N LYS A 575 33.59 6.55 -35.30
CA LYS A 575 32.17 6.77 -35.03
C LYS A 575 31.73 6.21 -33.67
N ARG A 576 32.32 5.09 -33.21
CA ARG A 576 32.01 4.46 -31.91
C ARG A 576 32.18 5.42 -30.73
N GLU A 577 33.31 6.11 -30.65
CA GLU A 577 33.60 6.99 -29.50
C GLU A 577 32.71 8.22 -29.50
N LEU A 578 32.36 8.75 -30.68
CA LEU A 578 31.45 9.89 -30.83
C LEU A 578 29.99 9.52 -30.56
N GLU A 579 29.53 8.36 -31.04
CA GLU A 579 28.20 7.82 -30.76
C GLU A 579 28.03 7.57 -29.26
N LYS A 580 28.99 6.89 -28.62
CA LYS A 580 28.96 6.64 -27.18
C LYS A 580 29.00 7.93 -26.37
N ALA A 581 29.87 8.87 -26.73
CA ALA A 581 29.99 10.15 -26.02
C ALA A 581 28.74 11.01 -26.13
N THR A 582 28.16 11.10 -27.34
CA THR A 582 26.90 11.83 -27.57
C THR A 582 25.75 11.12 -26.86
N PHE A 583 25.59 9.81 -27.05
CA PHE A 583 24.52 9.04 -26.40
C PHE A 583 24.54 9.18 -24.87
N LEU A 584 25.71 9.09 -24.24
CA LEU A 584 25.81 9.25 -22.78
C LEU A 584 25.50 10.67 -22.32
N HIS A 585 25.83 11.69 -23.12
CA HIS A 585 25.47 13.09 -22.87
C HIS A 585 23.96 13.32 -22.98
N GLU A 586 23.33 12.90 -24.08
CA GLU A 586 21.87 13.02 -24.26
C GLU A 586 21.09 12.17 -23.23
N LEU A 587 21.61 10.99 -22.87
CA LEU A 587 21.08 10.18 -21.78
C LEU A 587 21.13 10.94 -20.44
N GLY A 588 22.23 11.65 -20.16
CA GLY A 588 22.34 12.50 -18.96
C GLY A 588 21.28 13.61 -18.91
N HIS A 589 20.93 14.22 -20.04
CA HIS A 589 19.78 15.14 -20.13
C HIS A 589 18.48 14.44 -19.76
N SER A 590 18.17 13.25 -20.32
CA SER A 590 16.97 12.47 -19.94
C SER A 590 16.96 11.97 -18.48
N LEU A 591 18.09 12.10 -17.77
CA LEU A 591 18.27 11.83 -16.35
C LEU A 591 18.36 13.12 -15.51
N GLY A 592 17.94 14.25 -16.07
CA GLY A 592 17.76 15.52 -15.37
C GLY A 592 19.01 16.37 -15.19
N LEU A 593 20.11 16.07 -15.89
CA LEU A 593 21.32 16.89 -15.86
C LEU A 593 21.28 18.00 -16.93
N ASP A 594 21.65 19.21 -16.56
CA ASP A 594 22.04 20.28 -17.49
C ASP A 594 23.53 20.17 -17.88
N HIS A 595 23.99 21.01 -18.82
CA HIS A 595 25.41 21.06 -19.22
C HIS A 595 26.39 21.38 -18.09
N GLY A 596 25.90 21.95 -16.98
CA GLY A 596 26.63 22.22 -15.75
C GLY A 596 26.21 21.32 -14.57
N GLY A 597 25.40 20.28 -14.79
CA GLY A 597 24.86 19.42 -13.75
C GLY A 597 23.53 19.95 -13.22
N ASP A 598 23.56 20.76 -12.16
CA ASP A 598 22.40 21.48 -11.59
C ASP A 598 22.22 22.91 -12.16
N GLU A 599 23.04 23.30 -13.13
CA GLU A 599 23.09 24.65 -13.71
C GLU A 599 23.21 24.58 -15.25
N PRO A 600 22.64 25.53 -16.01
CA PRO A 600 22.75 25.57 -17.47
C PRO A 600 24.17 25.92 -17.97
N TRP A 601 25.06 26.36 -17.07
CA TRP A 601 26.40 26.85 -17.37
C TRP A 601 27.31 25.73 -17.88
N ASN A 602 27.56 25.75 -19.19
CA ASN A 602 28.48 24.82 -19.84
C ASN A 602 29.95 25.20 -19.56
N CYS A 603 30.86 24.24 -19.71
CA CYS A 603 32.32 24.44 -19.68
C CYS A 603 32.91 25.01 -18.38
N LYS A 604 32.19 24.88 -17.25
CA LYS A 604 32.68 25.13 -15.89
C LYS A 604 33.93 24.26 -15.59
N PRO A 605 35.11 24.84 -15.25
CA PRO A 605 36.32 24.05 -15.00
C PRO A 605 36.26 23.13 -13.77
N ASN A 606 35.36 23.37 -12.82
CA ASN A 606 35.09 22.52 -11.66
C ASN A 606 33.98 21.47 -11.89
N TYR A 607 33.55 21.25 -13.14
CA TYR A 607 32.54 20.24 -13.48
C TYR A 607 33.09 19.23 -14.50
N LEU A 608 33.59 18.10 -14.00
CA LEU A 608 34.38 17.14 -14.79
C LEU A 608 33.54 16.04 -15.47
N SER A 609 32.32 16.39 -15.88
CA SER A 609 31.30 15.50 -16.44
C SER A 609 31.23 15.54 -17.96
N ILE A 610 30.86 14.44 -18.61
CA ILE A 610 30.56 14.39 -20.04
C ILE A 610 29.40 15.33 -20.46
N MET A 611 28.57 15.79 -19.51
CA MET A 611 27.55 16.83 -19.74
C MET A 611 28.15 18.19 -20.12
N SER A 612 29.40 18.47 -19.75
CA SER A 612 30.10 19.68 -20.18
C SER A 612 30.75 19.45 -21.55
N TYR A 613 30.60 20.38 -22.51
CA TYR A 613 31.21 20.26 -23.85
C TYR A 613 32.74 20.19 -23.80
N SER A 614 33.36 20.85 -22.80
CA SER A 614 34.80 20.74 -22.54
C SER A 614 35.25 19.32 -22.15
N HIS A 615 34.28 18.48 -21.76
CA HIS A 615 34.42 17.09 -21.38
C HIS A 615 33.50 16.15 -22.20
N GLN A 616 32.85 16.59 -23.28
CA GLN A 616 31.97 15.70 -24.07
C GLN A 616 32.76 14.76 -24.98
N PHE A 617 33.89 15.22 -25.56
CA PHE A 617 34.77 14.41 -26.44
C PHE A 617 36.19 14.22 -25.88
N ARG A 618 36.95 13.30 -26.48
CA ARG A 618 38.37 13.08 -26.18
C ARG A 618 39.21 13.91 -27.15
N TRP A 619 39.94 14.88 -26.62
CA TRP A 619 40.65 15.88 -27.42
C TRP A 619 42.14 15.55 -27.51
N ALA A 620 42.65 15.20 -28.69
CA ALA A 620 44.06 14.89 -28.90
C ALA A 620 44.98 16.01 -28.38
N GLY A 621 46.01 15.66 -27.61
CA GLY A 621 46.95 16.60 -26.97
C GLY A 621 46.39 17.39 -25.77
N LEU A 622 45.09 17.74 -25.79
CA LEU A 622 44.44 18.48 -24.71
C LEU A 622 43.95 17.54 -23.59
N ASN A 623 43.01 16.65 -23.89
CA ASN A 623 42.35 15.77 -22.90
C ASN A 623 41.99 14.39 -23.50
N GLU A 624 42.94 13.76 -24.17
CA GLU A 624 42.76 12.52 -24.93
C GLU A 624 42.46 11.29 -24.06
N ASN A 625 43.00 11.23 -22.84
CA ASN A 625 42.95 10.07 -21.95
C ASN A 625 41.85 10.15 -20.87
N ARG A 626 40.93 11.12 -20.93
CA ARG A 626 39.85 11.18 -19.94
C ARG A 626 38.94 9.94 -20.03
N PRO A 627 38.36 9.47 -18.92
CA PRO A 627 37.19 8.59 -18.97
C PRO A 627 35.99 9.31 -19.59
N LEU A 628 35.02 8.52 -20.06
CA LEU A 628 33.72 8.97 -20.55
C LEU A 628 32.71 8.75 -19.41
N ASP A 629 32.62 9.70 -18.49
CA ASP A 629 31.86 9.58 -17.25
C ASP A 629 31.07 10.85 -16.88
N PHE A 630 29.99 10.68 -16.13
CA PHE A 630 29.40 11.78 -15.36
C PHE A 630 30.28 12.09 -14.12
N SER A 631 30.16 13.28 -13.56
CA SER A 631 30.89 13.71 -12.36
C SER A 631 30.51 12.87 -11.15
N SER A 632 31.51 12.44 -10.36
CA SER A 632 31.34 11.61 -9.15
C SER A 632 31.65 12.37 -7.85
N SER A 633 31.66 13.71 -7.90
CA SER A 633 31.90 14.57 -6.73
C SER A 633 31.64 16.04 -7.05
N ALA A 634 30.90 16.73 -6.18
CA ALA A 634 30.78 18.18 -6.22
C ALA A 634 32.10 18.84 -5.82
N LEU A 635 32.85 19.37 -6.80
CA LEU A 635 34.09 20.10 -6.55
C LEU A 635 33.82 21.49 -5.95
N PRO A 636 34.80 22.10 -5.23
CA PRO A 636 34.62 23.41 -4.63
C PRO A 636 34.18 24.49 -5.62
N LYS A 637 33.38 25.43 -5.10
CA LYS A 637 32.90 26.60 -5.84
C LYS A 637 34.06 27.43 -6.36
N LEU A 638 33.97 27.83 -7.62
CA LEU A 638 34.83 28.86 -8.22
C LEU A 638 34.07 30.19 -8.22
N ASP A 639 34.78 31.27 -7.93
CA ASP A 639 34.24 32.63 -8.00
C ASP A 639 35.15 33.43 -8.95
N GLU A 640 34.65 33.73 -10.14
CA GLU A 640 35.39 34.45 -11.18
C GLU A 640 35.83 35.86 -10.78
N THR A 641 35.28 36.43 -9.70
CA THR A 641 35.77 37.69 -9.15
C THR A 641 37.00 37.51 -8.24
N SER A 642 37.26 36.29 -7.76
CA SER A 642 38.23 36.01 -6.69
C SER A 642 38.77 34.57 -6.71
N LEU A 643 39.24 34.09 -7.86
CA LEU A 643 39.85 32.77 -8.02
C LEU A 643 41.16 32.63 -7.22
N SER A 644 41.54 31.40 -6.90
CA SER A 644 42.81 31.05 -6.24
C SER A 644 43.60 30.09 -7.11
N GLU A 645 44.83 30.48 -7.45
CA GLU A 645 45.73 29.66 -8.26
C GLU A 645 46.32 28.49 -7.47
N PRO A 646 46.79 28.65 -6.21
CA PRO A 646 47.29 27.53 -5.39
C PRO A 646 46.29 26.40 -5.14
N LEU A 647 44.99 26.72 -5.14
CA LEU A 647 43.92 25.75 -4.91
C LEU A 647 43.45 25.08 -6.22
N GLY A 648 43.49 25.79 -7.35
CA GLY A 648 42.92 25.32 -8.61
C GLY A 648 41.45 24.93 -8.43
N VAL A 649 41.04 23.78 -9.00
CA VAL A 649 39.69 23.21 -8.81
C VAL A 649 39.61 22.09 -7.77
N GLN A 650 40.73 21.70 -7.15
CA GLN A 650 40.81 20.63 -6.14
C GLN A 650 40.21 19.28 -6.58
N GLY A 651 40.29 18.96 -7.87
CA GLY A 651 39.73 17.74 -8.47
C GLY A 651 40.64 16.50 -8.40
N PRO A 652 40.23 15.36 -8.99
CA PRO A 652 40.94 14.08 -8.85
C PRO A 652 42.29 14.05 -9.57
N THR A 653 43.28 13.39 -8.96
CA THR A 653 44.63 13.21 -9.54
C THR A 653 44.58 12.51 -10.88
N GLY A 654 45.27 13.08 -11.88
CA GLY A 654 45.32 12.54 -13.24
C GLY A 654 44.18 12.97 -14.15
N ARG A 655 43.12 13.63 -13.63
CA ARG A 655 42.17 14.38 -14.46
C ARG A 655 42.80 15.69 -14.91
N LYS A 656 42.39 16.17 -16.07
CA LYS A 656 42.69 17.50 -16.59
C LYS A 656 41.42 18.35 -16.61
N VAL A 657 41.60 19.66 -16.53
CA VAL A 657 40.54 20.66 -16.73
C VAL A 657 40.85 21.52 -17.94
N LEU A 658 39.80 21.99 -18.60
CA LEU A 658 39.87 22.98 -19.67
C LEU A 658 39.27 24.28 -19.15
N PHE A 659 39.89 25.41 -19.49
CA PHE A 659 39.44 26.75 -19.10
C PHE A 659 39.87 27.77 -20.15
N SER A 660 39.23 28.94 -20.17
CA SER A 660 39.53 29.99 -21.15
C SER A 660 40.99 30.44 -21.08
N ASN A 661 41.62 30.73 -22.21
CA ASN A 661 42.93 31.37 -22.30
C ASN A 661 42.82 32.88 -22.56
N LEU A 662 43.92 33.64 -22.44
CA LEU A 662 43.88 35.12 -22.58
C LEU A 662 43.39 35.64 -23.95
N SER A 663 43.19 34.76 -24.94
CA SER A 663 42.65 35.06 -26.26
C SER A 663 41.26 34.46 -26.53
N GLY A 664 40.60 33.88 -25.53
CA GLY A 664 39.27 33.23 -25.67
C GLY A 664 39.28 31.83 -26.32
N GLY A 665 40.45 31.22 -26.43
CA GLY A 665 40.63 29.80 -26.83
C GLY A 665 40.87 28.89 -25.63
N VAL A 666 41.22 27.63 -25.86
CA VAL A 666 41.41 26.65 -24.78
C VAL A 666 42.77 26.78 -24.06
N ALA A 667 42.78 26.68 -22.73
CA ALA A 667 43.92 26.33 -21.89
C ALA A 667 43.63 25.04 -21.10
N VAL A 668 44.67 24.36 -20.63
CA VAL A 668 44.58 23.06 -19.95
C VAL A 668 45.46 23.01 -18.71
N ALA A 669 44.92 22.53 -17.60
CA ALA A 669 45.67 22.31 -16.35
C ALA A 669 45.35 20.95 -15.71
N SER A 670 46.11 20.59 -14.66
CA SER A 670 45.79 19.43 -13.81
C SER A 670 44.60 19.77 -12.92
N ALA A 671 43.64 18.85 -12.77
CA ALA A 671 42.50 19.08 -11.88
C ALA A 671 42.91 19.12 -10.39
N SER A 672 43.93 18.34 -10.01
CA SER A 672 44.34 18.12 -8.62
C SER A 672 45.49 19.00 -8.13
N GLY A 673 45.80 20.09 -8.84
CA GLY A 673 46.95 20.94 -8.54
C GLY A 673 46.66 22.41 -8.77
N PRO A 674 47.65 23.27 -8.53
CA PRO A 674 47.53 24.70 -8.83
C PRO A 674 47.21 24.93 -10.31
N ILE A 675 46.49 26.02 -10.57
CA ILE A 675 46.11 26.44 -11.91
C ILE A 675 46.48 27.91 -12.03
N ASN A 676 47.41 28.24 -12.93
CA ASN A 676 47.59 29.62 -13.33
C ASN A 676 46.33 30.07 -14.10
N TRP A 677 45.49 30.84 -13.41
CA TRP A 677 44.26 31.40 -13.96
C TRP A 677 44.59 32.65 -14.78
N ASN A 678 45.53 33.52 -14.37
CA ASN A 678 45.78 34.82 -15.01
C ASN A 678 46.72 34.78 -16.27
N GLN A 679 47.40 33.65 -16.47
CA GLN A 679 48.46 33.28 -17.42
C GLN A 679 49.76 34.12 -17.41
N ASP A 680 50.18 34.61 -16.24
CA ASP A 680 51.40 35.40 -16.02
C ASP A 680 52.71 34.58 -15.87
N SER A 681 52.60 33.25 -15.74
CA SER A 681 53.67 32.26 -15.52
C SER A 681 54.06 31.90 -14.07
N ASP A 682 53.29 32.26 -13.03
CA ASP A 682 53.35 31.53 -11.74
C ASP A 682 52.03 30.85 -11.35
N ASP A 683 51.85 30.36 -10.13
CA ASP A 683 50.61 29.67 -9.70
C ASP A 683 50.25 30.01 -8.24
N THR A 684 50.66 31.22 -7.82
CA THR A 684 50.68 31.63 -6.41
C THR A 684 49.61 32.65 -6.03
N ASP A 685 48.89 33.21 -7.01
CA ASP A 685 47.94 34.31 -6.78
C ASP A 685 46.61 33.89 -6.11
N THR A 686 46.02 34.86 -5.41
CA THR A 686 44.69 34.74 -4.80
C THR A 686 43.89 36.02 -5.04
N GLY A 687 42.60 35.89 -5.37
CA GLY A 687 41.79 37.04 -5.79
C GLY A 687 41.93 37.33 -7.29
N VAL A 688 42.26 36.33 -8.10
CA VAL A 688 42.35 36.47 -9.56
C VAL A 688 40.94 36.66 -10.12
N SER A 689 40.73 37.76 -10.82
CA SER A 689 39.43 38.15 -11.37
C SER A 689 39.44 37.87 -12.87
N ARG A 690 38.74 36.82 -13.31
CA ARG A 690 38.82 36.31 -14.68
C ARG A 690 37.65 35.39 -15.06
N ASP A 691 37.15 35.57 -16.28
CA ASP A 691 36.30 34.60 -16.99
C ASP A 691 37.08 33.32 -17.33
N ILE A 692 36.54 32.17 -16.97
CA ILE A 692 37.20 30.87 -17.14
C ILE A 692 36.39 29.86 -17.98
N ASN A 693 35.13 30.12 -18.32
CA ASN A 693 34.27 29.19 -19.06
C ASN A 693 33.98 29.58 -20.52
N ILE A 694 34.27 30.82 -20.97
CA ILE A 694 34.14 31.17 -22.39
C ILE A 694 35.21 30.46 -23.23
N LEU A 695 34.81 29.42 -23.94
CA LEU A 695 35.61 28.55 -24.79
C LEU A 695 35.00 28.50 -26.20
N SER A 696 35.25 29.57 -26.96
CA SER A 696 34.66 29.80 -28.28
C SER A 696 34.91 28.65 -29.29
N GLU A 697 36.07 28.00 -29.21
CA GLU A 697 36.46 26.83 -30.02
C GLU A 697 35.61 25.58 -29.74
N LEU A 698 34.97 25.50 -28.57
CA LEU A 698 34.19 24.37 -28.09
C LEU A 698 32.67 24.63 -28.13
N GLY A 699 32.25 25.79 -28.62
CA GLY A 699 30.85 26.23 -28.61
C GLY A 699 30.38 26.79 -27.26
N CYS A 700 31.22 26.80 -26.21
CA CYS A 700 30.89 27.46 -24.95
C CYS A 700 31.07 28.97 -25.12
N LYS A 701 29.96 29.68 -25.29
CA LYS A 701 29.91 31.14 -25.27
C LYS A 701 29.48 31.60 -23.88
N GLY A 702 29.61 32.90 -23.63
CA GLY A 702 28.73 33.57 -22.67
C GLY A 702 27.27 33.49 -23.14
N ASP A 703 26.36 34.09 -22.40
CA ASP A 703 24.93 34.07 -22.72
C ASP A 703 24.60 34.43 -24.19
N ASP A 704 23.53 33.84 -24.72
CA ASP A 704 23.11 33.98 -26.14
C ASP A 704 22.51 35.38 -26.46
N ASP A 705 22.70 36.35 -25.56
CA ASP A 705 22.36 37.78 -25.64
C ASP A 705 23.02 38.50 -26.82
N GLY A 706 24.11 37.94 -27.35
CA GLY A 706 24.87 38.52 -28.45
C GLY A 706 25.72 39.72 -28.04
N ASP A 707 26.03 39.84 -26.75
CA ASP A 707 27.01 40.78 -26.23
C ASP A 707 28.46 40.26 -26.45
N THR A 708 29.45 41.09 -26.11
CA THR A 708 30.86 40.79 -26.38
C THR A 708 31.66 40.62 -25.11
N PHE A 709 31.91 39.35 -24.72
CA PHE A 709 32.91 38.95 -23.74
C PHE A 709 32.76 39.63 -22.35
N GLN A 710 31.53 39.97 -21.93
CA GLN A 710 31.26 40.52 -20.59
C GLN A 710 29.91 40.06 -20.03
N ASP A 711 29.70 38.74 -19.95
CA ASP A 711 28.82 38.22 -18.89
C ASP A 711 29.41 38.67 -17.53
N GLY A 712 28.54 38.86 -16.53
CA GLY A 712 28.97 39.19 -15.19
C GLY A 712 29.72 38.00 -14.60
N MET A 713 30.94 38.24 -14.10
CA MET A 713 31.78 37.23 -13.42
C MET A 713 30.94 36.39 -12.45
N THR A 714 30.77 35.11 -12.80
CA THR A 714 29.74 34.26 -12.21
C THR A 714 30.34 33.25 -11.23
N PRO A 715 29.71 33.04 -10.07
CA PRO A 715 30.07 31.94 -9.20
C PRO A 715 29.63 30.59 -9.77
N PHE A 716 30.58 29.68 -10.02
CA PHE A 716 30.31 28.35 -10.54
C PHE A 716 30.31 27.27 -9.46
N HIS A 717 29.21 26.52 -9.38
CA HIS A 717 29.07 25.39 -8.47
C HIS A 717 29.52 24.09 -9.15
N GLY A 718 30.30 23.27 -8.44
CA GLY A 718 30.61 21.91 -8.86
C GLY A 718 29.49 20.95 -8.44
N GLN A 719 29.25 19.92 -9.24
CA GLN A 719 28.14 18.98 -9.06
C GLN A 719 28.60 17.52 -9.05
N ASP A 720 27.93 16.68 -8.24
CA ASP A 720 28.03 15.22 -8.26
C ASP A 720 26.81 14.68 -9.01
N ASP A 721 27.02 14.18 -10.22
CA ASP A 721 25.92 13.74 -11.08
C ASP A 721 25.37 12.38 -10.64
N TRP A 722 26.23 11.46 -10.19
CA TRP A 722 25.83 10.10 -9.82
C TRP A 722 24.91 10.06 -8.60
N ALA A 723 25.06 11.03 -7.70
CA ALA A 723 24.16 11.24 -6.57
C ALA A 723 22.86 11.97 -6.95
N ASN A 724 22.71 12.46 -8.19
CA ASN A 724 21.66 13.38 -8.63
C ASN A 724 20.85 12.92 -9.86
N LEU A 725 21.15 11.75 -10.45
CA LEU A 725 20.40 11.24 -11.61
C LEU A 725 18.92 11.02 -11.27
N GLN A 726 18.04 11.59 -12.08
CA GLN A 726 16.60 11.36 -12.05
C GLN A 726 16.29 10.12 -12.90
N LEU A 727 16.30 8.95 -12.25
CA LEU A 727 16.04 7.67 -12.92
C LEU A 727 14.57 7.52 -13.30
N GLU A 728 13.64 8.07 -12.52
CA GLU A 728 12.21 8.02 -12.79
C GLU A 728 11.88 8.54 -14.20
N VAL A 729 11.05 7.80 -14.94
CA VAL A 729 10.61 8.16 -16.29
C VAL A 729 9.57 9.28 -16.21
N GLN A 730 9.86 10.43 -16.79
CA GLN A 730 8.86 11.50 -16.95
C GLN A 730 8.38 11.55 -18.40
N THR A 731 7.06 11.43 -18.59
CA THR A 731 6.40 11.52 -19.90
C THR A 731 5.75 12.90 -20.11
N GLY A 732 6.23 13.95 -19.42
CA GLY A 732 5.52 15.22 -19.28
C GLY A 732 5.36 16.01 -20.59
N TYR A 733 6.34 15.91 -21.49
CA TYR A 733 6.36 16.59 -22.78
C TYR A 733 5.63 15.81 -23.91
N ASP A 734 5.29 14.54 -23.69
CA ASP A 734 4.52 13.68 -24.60
C ASP A 734 3.02 14.03 -24.66
N ARG A 735 2.68 15.30 -24.92
CA ARG A 735 1.34 15.94 -24.77
C ARG A 735 0.14 15.29 -25.49
N VAL A 736 0.33 14.19 -26.20
CA VAL A 736 -0.47 13.87 -27.39
C VAL A 736 -1.03 12.46 -27.44
N LEU A 737 -0.72 11.63 -26.45
CA LEU A 737 -1.26 10.29 -26.36
C LEU A 737 -2.73 10.32 -25.90
N ALA A 738 -3.60 9.78 -26.75
CA ALA A 738 -4.95 9.41 -26.39
C ALA A 738 -5.04 7.90 -26.25
N VAL A 739 -4.76 7.36 -25.06
CA VAL A 739 -4.94 5.94 -24.75
C VAL A 739 -6.36 5.72 -24.18
N PRO A 740 -7.32 5.16 -24.94
CA PRO A 740 -8.70 5.14 -24.49
C PRO A 740 -8.96 3.91 -23.61
N GLY A 741 -9.22 4.13 -22.32
CA GLY A 741 -10.12 3.25 -21.56
C GLY A 741 -9.55 2.42 -20.41
N ALA A 742 -8.23 2.37 -20.18
CA ALA A 742 -7.65 1.67 -19.02
C ALA A 742 -8.15 2.30 -17.69
N PRO A 743 -8.79 1.54 -16.77
CA PRO A 743 -9.05 1.96 -15.39
C PRO A 743 -7.92 1.49 -14.48
N LEU A 744 -7.34 2.39 -13.70
CA LEU A 744 -6.13 2.07 -12.94
C LEU A 744 -6.45 1.11 -11.78
N ARG A 745 -5.63 0.06 -11.65
CA ARG A 745 -5.89 -1.00 -10.67
C ARG A 745 -4.65 -1.69 -10.11
N GLU A 746 -3.59 -0.95 -9.88
CA GLU A 746 -2.37 -1.51 -9.31
C GLU A 746 -1.85 -0.74 -8.08
N ILE A 747 -2.75 -0.59 -7.12
CA ILE A 747 -2.33 -0.58 -5.72
C ILE A 747 -1.99 -2.03 -5.37
N THR A 748 -0.76 -2.30 -4.91
CA THR A 748 -0.49 -3.54 -4.17
C THR A 748 -1.14 -3.39 -2.80
N HIS A 749 -2.30 -4.02 -2.65
CA HIS A 749 -3.15 -3.79 -1.50
C HIS A 749 -2.76 -4.70 -0.33
N ASP A 750 -2.11 -4.13 0.68
CA ASP A 750 -2.36 -4.54 2.06
C ASP A 750 -3.75 -3.99 2.45
N VAL A 751 -4.82 -4.70 2.07
CA VAL A 751 -6.19 -4.32 2.41
C VAL A 751 -6.36 -4.45 3.93
N PHE A 752 -6.40 -3.32 4.65
CA PHE A 752 -6.99 -3.28 5.98
C PHE A 752 -8.51 -3.38 5.84
N ASP A 753 -9.02 -4.59 5.59
CA ASP A 753 -10.43 -4.87 5.83
C ASP A 753 -10.62 -4.82 7.35
N ASP A 754 -11.18 -3.72 7.85
CA ASP A 754 -11.41 -3.49 9.29
C ASP A 754 -12.19 -4.67 9.90
N ARG A 755 -12.99 -5.39 9.08
CA ARG A 755 -13.71 -6.59 9.52
C ARG A 755 -12.83 -7.76 9.92
N ALA A 756 -11.58 -7.85 9.46
CA ALA A 756 -10.66 -8.93 9.77
C ALA A 756 -9.75 -8.65 10.98
N LEU A 757 -9.57 -7.37 11.35
CA LEU A 757 -8.74 -6.95 12.50
C LEU A 757 -9.55 -6.43 13.70
N VAL A 758 -10.86 -6.20 13.53
CA VAL A 758 -11.81 -6.08 14.63
C VAL A 758 -11.84 -7.41 15.40
N ASP A 759 -11.81 -7.31 16.73
CA ASP A 759 -12.21 -8.35 17.67
C ASP A 759 -13.66 -8.00 18.07
N THR A 760 -14.64 -8.73 17.55
CA THR A 760 -16.07 -8.34 17.65
C THR A 760 -16.66 -8.58 19.04
N ASP A 761 -16.18 -9.60 19.75
CA ASP A 761 -16.75 -10.04 21.03
C ASP A 761 -15.85 -9.77 22.25
N GLY A 762 -14.57 -9.44 22.02
CA GLY A 762 -13.63 -8.93 23.00
C GLY A 762 -12.77 -10.00 23.67
N ASP A 763 -12.44 -11.08 22.97
CA ASP A 763 -11.76 -12.25 23.53
C ASP A 763 -10.21 -12.18 23.46
N GLY A 764 -9.67 -11.30 22.62
CA GLY A 764 -8.23 -11.14 22.37
C GLY A 764 -7.71 -11.72 21.05
N VAL A 765 -8.57 -12.32 20.23
CA VAL A 765 -8.32 -12.80 18.87
C VAL A 765 -9.11 -11.91 17.90
N VAL A 766 -8.58 -11.70 16.70
CA VAL A 766 -9.22 -10.83 15.70
C VAL A 766 -10.03 -11.66 14.71
N ASN A 767 -11.19 -11.17 14.29
CA ASN A 767 -12.18 -11.83 13.41
C ASN A 767 -11.60 -12.61 12.21
N GLY A 768 -10.49 -12.15 11.61
CA GLY A 768 -9.84 -12.79 10.46
C GLY A 768 -8.93 -13.99 10.80
N SER A 769 -8.64 -14.17 12.08
CA SER A 769 -7.91 -15.30 12.69
C SER A 769 -8.72 -16.00 13.78
N ASP A 770 -9.97 -15.59 13.96
CA ASP A 770 -10.90 -16.06 14.97
C ASP A 770 -11.87 -17.05 14.33
N ASN A 771 -11.92 -18.27 14.85
CA ASN A 771 -12.84 -19.30 14.39
C ASN A 771 -14.27 -19.13 14.94
N CYS A 772 -14.51 -18.15 15.83
CA CYS A 772 -15.83 -17.72 16.29
C CYS A 772 -16.05 -16.19 16.35
N PRO A 773 -16.06 -15.45 15.21
CA PRO A 773 -16.10 -13.97 15.10
C PRO A 773 -17.28 -13.18 15.70
N ALA A 774 -18.08 -13.78 16.57
CA ALA A 774 -19.20 -13.18 17.29
C ALA A 774 -19.46 -13.82 18.67
N LEU A 775 -18.60 -14.75 19.13
CA LEU A 775 -18.73 -15.47 20.39
C LEU A 775 -17.36 -15.83 20.99
N SER A 776 -16.93 -14.98 21.92
CA SER A 776 -15.66 -15.03 22.66
C SER A 776 -15.20 -16.44 23.07
N ASN A 777 -14.09 -16.88 22.47
CA ASN A 777 -13.46 -18.18 22.69
C ASN A 777 -11.90 -18.11 22.63
N PRO A 778 -11.22 -17.48 23.61
CA PRO A 778 -9.78 -17.14 23.51
C PRO A 778 -8.81 -18.31 23.33
N ALA A 779 -9.29 -19.54 23.45
CA ALA A 779 -8.54 -20.77 23.26
C ALA A 779 -8.55 -21.27 21.80
N GLN A 780 -9.43 -20.74 20.94
CA GLN A 780 -9.52 -21.04 19.50
C GLN A 780 -9.53 -22.54 19.21
N ILE A 781 -10.32 -23.28 19.99
CA ILE A 781 -10.46 -24.73 19.87
C ILE A 781 -11.40 -25.02 18.70
N ASP A 782 -10.91 -25.82 17.76
CA ASP A 782 -11.64 -26.39 16.63
C ASP A 782 -11.29 -27.88 16.63
N THR A 783 -12.24 -28.70 17.07
CA THR A 783 -12.01 -30.13 17.34
C THR A 783 -12.09 -30.99 16.08
N ASP A 784 -12.81 -30.58 15.03
CA ASP A 784 -12.96 -31.35 13.78
C ASP A 784 -12.19 -30.79 12.57
N GLY A 785 -11.73 -29.54 12.67
CA GLY A 785 -10.82 -28.87 11.74
C GLY A 785 -11.51 -28.20 10.55
N ASP A 786 -12.80 -27.88 10.66
CA ASP A 786 -13.58 -27.28 9.56
C ASP A 786 -13.42 -25.74 9.42
N GLY A 787 -12.85 -25.10 10.45
CA GLY A 787 -12.60 -23.65 10.51
C GLY A 787 -13.61 -22.86 11.34
N PHE A 788 -14.63 -23.49 11.92
CA PHE A 788 -15.48 -22.92 12.96
C PHE A 788 -15.08 -23.47 14.34
N GLY A 789 -15.06 -22.62 15.37
CA GLY A 789 -14.65 -23.05 16.71
C GLY A 789 -15.76 -23.76 17.50
N ASP A 790 -15.37 -24.68 18.39
CA ASP A 790 -16.28 -25.52 19.21
C ASP A 790 -17.36 -24.71 19.99
N ASP A 791 -17.07 -23.45 20.32
CA ASP A 791 -17.99 -22.58 21.06
C ASP A 791 -19.12 -22.01 20.18
N CYS A 792 -18.87 -21.78 18.89
CA CYS A 792 -19.83 -21.20 17.94
C CYS A 792 -20.33 -22.19 16.88
N ASP A 793 -19.67 -23.33 16.71
CA ASP A 793 -20.13 -24.39 15.82
C ASP A 793 -21.13 -25.33 16.54
N PRO A 794 -22.43 -25.33 16.13
CA PRO A 794 -23.39 -26.30 16.63
C PRO A 794 -23.17 -27.73 16.06
N SER A 795 -22.22 -27.93 15.14
CA SER A 795 -21.91 -29.22 14.49
C SER A 795 -20.89 -30.06 15.26
N ALA A 796 -19.97 -29.43 16.00
CA ALA A 796 -18.88 -30.02 16.78
C ALA A 796 -19.35 -31.05 17.83
N PHE A 797 -20.63 -31.02 18.19
CA PHE A 797 -21.27 -32.00 19.06
C PHE A 797 -22.10 -33.01 18.25
N ILE A 798 -21.45 -34.09 17.85
CA ILE A 798 -22.16 -35.26 17.31
C ILE A 798 -22.95 -35.92 18.45
N SER A 799 -24.27 -36.01 18.29
CA SER A 799 -25.14 -36.74 19.20
C SER A 799 -25.12 -38.24 18.89
N ASP A 800 -25.16 -39.10 19.90
CA ASP A 800 -25.45 -40.52 19.73
C ASP A 800 -26.19 -41.07 20.96
N LEU A 801 -27.50 -41.32 20.84
CA LEU A 801 -28.36 -41.85 21.89
C LEU A 801 -28.64 -43.36 21.72
N GLU A 802 -27.84 -44.19 22.38
CA GLU A 802 -28.03 -45.65 22.39
C GLU A 802 -29.20 -46.07 23.31
N LEU A 803 -30.13 -46.89 22.78
CA LEU A 803 -31.29 -47.41 23.50
C LEU A 803 -31.17 -48.93 23.75
N SER A 804 -31.28 -49.34 25.02
CA SER A 804 -31.32 -50.76 25.43
C SER A 804 -32.50 -51.07 26.35
N GLY A 805 -32.88 -52.34 26.47
CA GLY A 805 -34.10 -52.73 27.21
C GLY A 805 -34.13 -54.17 27.73
N SER A 806 -34.84 -54.37 28.83
CA SER A 806 -34.93 -55.64 29.58
C SER A 806 -36.31 -55.83 30.24
N SER A 807 -36.57 -57.05 30.74
CA SER A 807 -37.80 -57.36 31.48
C SER A 807 -37.52 -58.23 32.71
N ALA A 808 -38.28 -58.01 33.78
CA ALA A 808 -38.26 -58.78 35.02
C ALA A 808 -39.70 -59.15 35.43
N PRO A 809 -40.08 -60.45 35.43
CA PRO A 809 -39.28 -61.61 35.00
C PRO A 809 -38.90 -61.56 33.50
N LEU A 810 -37.88 -62.34 33.13
CA LEU A 810 -37.44 -62.48 31.73
C LEU A 810 -38.54 -63.10 30.84
N GLN A 811 -39.37 -63.98 31.42
CA GLN A 811 -40.56 -64.54 30.79
C GLN A 811 -41.82 -63.95 31.48
N PRO A 812 -42.57 -63.05 30.82
CA PRO A 812 -43.84 -62.56 31.32
C PRO A 812 -44.90 -63.69 31.42
N ILE A 813 -45.84 -63.55 32.35
CA ILE A 813 -47.00 -64.44 32.50
C ILE A 813 -48.27 -63.58 32.39
N ALA A 814 -49.27 -64.04 31.65
CA ALA A 814 -50.55 -63.35 31.53
C ALA A 814 -51.20 -63.17 32.92
N GLY A 815 -51.80 -62.01 33.17
CA GLY A 815 -52.36 -61.64 34.48
C GLY A 815 -51.33 -61.25 35.56
N ALA A 816 -50.04 -61.51 35.36
CA ALA A 816 -48.97 -61.10 36.28
C ALA A 816 -48.32 -59.77 35.88
N ALA A 817 -47.86 -59.00 36.86
CA ALA A 817 -47.12 -57.77 36.63
C ALA A 817 -45.66 -58.07 36.22
N THR A 818 -45.25 -57.52 35.09
CA THR A 818 -43.88 -57.58 34.56
C THR A 818 -43.29 -56.18 34.55
N ALA A 819 -42.09 -55.99 35.09
CA ALA A 819 -41.36 -54.74 34.96
C ALA A 819 -40.53 -54.75 33.67
N TYR A 820 -40.74 -53.78 32.79
CA TYR A 820 -39.92 -53.51 31.62
C TYR A 820 -39.04 -52.30 31.92
N THR A 821 -37.73 -52.41 31.70
CA THR A 821 -36.77 -51.32 31.94
C THR A 821 -36.03 -50.99 30.66
N PHE A 822 -36.11 -49.72 30.26
CA PHE A 822 -35.41 -49.12 29.13
C PHE A 822 -34.31 -48.20 29.64
N SER A 823 -33.17 -48.17 28.95
CA SER A 823 -32.00 -47.36 29.28
C SER A 823 -31.59 -46.56 28.05
N VAL A 824 -31.55 -45.23 28.19
CA VAL A 824 -31.04 -44.30 27.18
C VAL A 824 -29.66 -43.83 27.62
N TYR A 825 -28.64 -44.09 26.82
CA TYR A 825 -27.24 -43.73 27.07
C TYR A 825 -26.76 -42.70 26.06
N ASN A 826 -26.03 -41.67 26.51
CA ASN A 826 -25.37 -40.71 25.63
C ASN A 826 -23.94 -41.19 25.33
N ALA A 827 -23.74 -41.68 24.11
CA ALA A 827 -22.49 -42.22 23.57
C ALA A 827 -21.73 -41.24 22.65
N GLY A 828 -22.33 -40.09 22.31
CA GLY A 828 -21.75 -39.07 21.41
C GLY A 828 -20.60 -38.27 22.03
N SER A 829 -20.24 -37.12 21.45
CA SER A 829 -19.16 -36.26 21.97
C SER A 829 -19.63 -35.18 22.96
N GLY A 830 -20.91 -34.77 22.88
CA GLY A 830 -21.45 -33.60 23.57
C GLY A 830 -22.57 -33.85 24.59
N VAL A 831 -23.24 -32.77 25.01
CA VAL A 831 -24.45 -32.83 25.84
C VAL A 831 -25.67 -33.04 24.95
N ASN A 832 -26.47 -34.04 25.28
CA ASN A 832 -27.67 -34.41 24.56
C ASN A 832 -28.89 -33.62 25.07
N TYR A 833 -29.19 -32.48 24.44
CA TYR A 833 -30.25 -31.57 24.90
C TYR A 833 -31.67 -32.10 24.66
N HIS A 834 -32.56 -31.83 25.63
CA HIS A 834 -33.99 -32.15 25.59
C HIS A 834 -34.35 -33.62 25.27
N ALA A 835 -33.48 -34.58 25.61
CA ALA A 835 -33.68 -35.98 25.29
C ALA A 835 -35.05 -36.51 25.75
N SER A 836 -35.65 -37.35 24.91
CA SER A 836 -36.98 -37.89 25.09
C SER A 836 -37.04 -39.37 24.72
N LEU A 837 -37.97 -40.11 25.32
CA LEU A 837 -38.22 -41.52 25.03
C LEU A 837 -39.72 -41.73 24.83
N THR A 838 -40.10 -42.37 23.73
CA THR A 838 -41.44 -42.91 23.50
C THR A 838 -41.42 -44.43 23.53
N ILE A 839 -42.40 -45.06 24.18
CA ILE A 839 -42.58 -46.51 24.23
C ILE A 839 -44.02 -46.82 23.81
N ASP A 840 -44.19 -47.43 22.65
CA ASP A 840 -45.49 -47.89 22.15
C ASP A 840 -45.89 -49.21 22.80
N LEU A 841 -47.17 -49.30 23.19
CA LEU A 841 -47.72 -50.43 23.94
C LEU A 841 -48.76 -51.18 23.09
N PRO A 842 -48.77 -52.52 23.16
CA PRO A 842 -49.77 -53.34 22.47
C PRO A 842 -51.17 -53.12 23.06
N ALA A 843 -52.22 -53.40 22.28
CA ALA A 843 -53.61 -53.22 22.71
C ALA A 843 -54.04 -54.07 23.93
N ASN A 844 -53.28 -55.13 24.27
CA ASN A 844 -53.65 -56.14 25.27
C ASN A 844 -52.87 -56.00 26.60
N VAL A 845 -52.51 -54.78 27.01
CA VAL A 845 -51.86 -54.54 28.31
C VAL A 845 -52.56 -53.49 29.16
N SER A 846 -52.42 -53.63 30.48
CA SER A 846 -52.67 -52.55 31.44
C SER A 846 -51.37 -52.10 32.08
N VAL A 847 -51.20 -50.78 32.20
CA VAL A 847 -49.97 -50.14 32.72
C VAL A 847 -50.16 -49.84 34.20
N GLY A 848 -49.17 -50.25 35.00
CA GLY A 848 -49.05 -49.94 36.42
C GLY A 848 -48.17 -48.71 36.66
N ALA A 849 -47.23 -48.81 37.62
CA ALA A 849 -46.30 -47.74 37.93
C ALA A 849 -45.31 -47.47 36.78
N ILE A 850 -45.03 -46.19 36.52
CA ILE A 850 -43.97 -45.72 35.63
C ILE A 850 -42.99 -44.92 36.50
N THR A 851 -41.71 -45.24 36.44
CA THR A 851 -40.65 -44.58 37.20
C THR A 851 -39.44 -44.32 36.31
N ALA A 852 -38.94 -43.10 36.28
CA ALA A 852 -37.71 -42.73 35.59
C ALA A 852 -36.63 -42.31 36.60
N SER A 853 -35.35 -42.56 36.30
CA SER A 853 -34.23 -42.10 37.13
C SER A 853 -33.96 -40.60 36.99
N SER A 854 -34.38 -40.00 35.87
CA SER A 854 -34.42 -38.56 35.61
C SER A 854 -35.65 -38.21 34.77
N GLY A 855 -36.07 -36.95 34.81
CA GLY A 855 -37.15 -36.44 33.97
C GLY A 855 -38.56 -36.82 34.42
N THR A 856 -39.52 -36.78 33.49
CA THR A 856 -40.94 -37.06 33.75
C THR A 856 -41.57 -37.89 32.63
N CYS A 857 -42.36 -38.89 32.99
CA CYS A 857 -43.06 -39.79 32.06
C CYS A 857 -44.58 -39.76 32.27
N ALA A 858 -45.34 -39.92 31.19
CA ALA A 858 -46.79 -40.03 31.23
C ALA A 858 -47.34 -40.99 30.17
N LEU A 859 -48.37 -41.76 30.53
CA LEU A 859 -49.16 -42.55 29.57
C LEU A 859 -50.03 -41.63 28.71
N LYS A 860 -50.03 -41.85 27.39
CA LYS A 860 -50.70 -41.06 26.36
C LYS A 860 -51.50 -41.99 25.43
N GLY A 861 -52.59 -42.56 25.96
CA GLY A 861 -53.38 -43.53 25.21
C GLY A 861 -52.63 -44.86 25.10
N THR A 862 -52.13 -45.19 23.91
CA THR A 862 -51.43 -46.45 23.60
C THR A 862 -49.91 -46.38 23.72
N PHE A 863 -49.34 -45.25 24.13
CA PHE A 863 -47.88 -45.11 24.28
C PHE A 863 -47.51 -44.33 25.55
N ILE A 864 -46.30 -44.54 26.05
CA ILE A 864 -45.69 -43.77 27.13
C ILE A 864 -44.75 -42.73 26.50
N SER A 865 -44.84 -41.49 26.97
CA SER A 865 -43.95 -40.40 26.56
C SER A 865 -43.19 -39.88 27.78
N CYS A 866 -41.87 -39.87 27.67
CA CYS A 866 -40.93 -39.40 28.68
C CYS A 866 -40.12 -38.22 28.17
N LYS A 867 -40.04 -37.16 28.98
CA LYS A 867 -39.07 -36.07 28.83
C LYS A 867 -37.94 -36.34 29.83
N LEU A 868 -36.78 -36.75 29.34
CA LEU A 868 -35.65 -37.16 30.17
C LEU A 868 -34.79 -35.96 30.62
N GLY A 869 -34.81 -34.89 29.84
CA GLY A 869 -34.01 -33.68 30.07
C GLY A 869 -32.67 -33.75 29.33
N ASP A 870 -31.70 -32.97 29.77
CA ASP A 870 -30.38 -32.92 29.12
C ASP A 870 -29.49 -34.04 29.67
N LEU A 871 -28.88 -34.83 28.77
CA LEU A 871 -28.02 -35.96 29.12
C LEU A 871 -26.56 -35.60 28.85
N SER A 872 -25.77 -35.41 29.91
CA SER A 872 -24.32 -35.20 29.76
C SER A 872 -23.62 -36.44 29.17
N LEU A 873 -22.44 -36.22 28.58
CA LEU A 873 -21.58 -37.27 28.02
C LEU A 873 -21.42 -38.46 28.97
N GLY A 874 -21.63 -39.68 28.46
CA GLY A 874 -21.44 -40.92 29.21
C GLY A 874 -22.47 -41.18 30.31
N THR A 875 -23.59 -40.44 30.35
CA THR A 875 -24.68 -40.67 31.32
C THR A 875 -25.77 -41.60 30.78
N THR A 876 -26.42 -42.35 31.67
CA THR A 876 -27.57 -43.21 31.34
C THR A 876 -28.80 -42.81 32.15
N VAL A 877 -29.93 -42.60 31.49
CA VAL A 877 -31.25 -42.45 32.13
C VAL A 877 -32.05 -43.73 31.94
N THR A 878 -32.67 -44.22 33.01
CA THR A 878 -33.48 -45.45 32.99
C THR A 878 -34.95 -45.16 33.22
N VAL A 879 -35.82 -45.85 32.49
CA VAL A 879 -37.28 -45.78 32.59
C VAL A 879 -37.82 -47.19 32.82
N SER A 880 -38.40 -47.43 33.98
CA SER A 880 -39.07 -48.69 34.33
C SER A 880 -40.59 -48.54 34.32
N VAL A 881 -41.26 -49.50 33.67
CA VAL A 881 -42.71 -49.56 33.48
C VAL A 881 -43.22 -50.91 33.96
N SER A 882 -44.15 -50.91 34.92
CA SER A 882 -44.89 -52.11 35.29
C SER A 882 -46.04 -52.34 34.31
N VAL A 883 -46.13 -53.54 33.73
CA VAL A 883 -47.11 -53.91 32.70
C VAL A 883 -47.75 -55.26 33.04
N ILE A 884 -49.07 -55.35 32.98
CA ILE A 884 -49.82 -56.60 33.09
C ILE A 884 -50.38 -56.94 31.71
N HIS A 885 -50.08 -58.12 31.21
CA HIS A 885 -50.58 -58.62 29.92
C HIS A 885 -51.91 -59.36 30.10
N THR A 886 -52.91 -59.06 29.27
CA THR A 886 -54.24 -59.71 29.36
C THR A 886 -54.37 -60.97 28.50
N THR A 887 -53.44 -61.19 27.58
CA THR A 887 -53.39 -62.37 26.69
C THR A 887 -51.98 -62.96 26.66
N SER A 888 -51.87 -64.28 26.54
CA SER A 888 -50.62 -64.97 26.20
C SER A 888 -50.24 -64.78 24.72
N GLY A 889 -48.98 -65.07 24.38
CA GLY A 889 -48.45 -64.99 23.01
C GLY A 889 -47.27 -64.00 22.86
N PRO A 890 -46.75 -63.81 21.64
CA PRO A 890 -45.68 -62.86 21.36
C PRO A 890 -46.18 -61.42 21.52
N VAL A 891 -45.34 -60.57 22.12
CA VAL A 891 -45.58 -59.16 22.36
C VAL A 891 -44.29 -58.38 22.07
N THR A 892 -44.41 -57.30 21.32
CA THR A 892 -43.35 -56.31 21.11
C THR A 892 -43.70 -55.04 21.87
N LEU A 893 -42.72 -54.43 22.53
CA LEU A 893 -42.78 -53.02 22.93
C LEU A 893 -41.76 -52.30 22.05
N GLU A 894 -42.23 -51.41 21.19
CA GLU A 894 -41.40 -50.59 20.30
C GLU A 894 -41.01 -49.32 21.08
N ALA A 895 -39.73 -48.96 21.09
CA ALA A 895 -39.24 -47.81 21.83
C ALA A 895 -38.27 -46.97 20.99
N HIS A 896 -38.36 -45.64 21.12
CA HIS A 896 -37.57 -44.67 20.36
C HIS A 896 -37.06 -43.54 21.26
N ALA A 897 -35.74 -43.34 21.30
CA ALA A 897 -35.09 -42.18 21.89
C ALA A 897 -34.90 -41.07 20.83
N ARG A 898 -34.96 -39.80 21.24
CA ARG A 898 -34.71 -38.62 20.38
C ARG A 898 -34.15 -37.44 21.17
N SER A 899 -33.30 -36.65 20.53
CA SER A 899 -32.77 -35.36 20.98
C SER A 899 -33.20 -34.23 20.04
N ASP A 900 -32.73 -33.02 20.30
CA ASP A 900 -32.83 -31.87 19.36
C ASP A 900 -31.70 -31.84 18.30
N ALA A 901 -30.68 -32.71 18.40
CA ALA A 901 -29.46 -32.67 17.60
C ALA A 901 -29.43 -33.75 16.49
N PRO A 902 -28.60 -33.58 15.43
CA PRO A 902 -28.32 -34.64 14.46
C PRO A 902 -27.56 -35.81 15.12
N GLU A 903 -28.01 -37.05 14.85
CA GLU A 903 -27.47 -38.27 15.47
C GLU A 903 -26.47 -39.00 14.54
N GLU A 904 -25.35 -39.49 15.08
CA GLU A 904 -24.32 -40.23 14.34
C GLU A 904 -24.83 -41.56 13.81
N THR A 905 -25.46 -42.36 14.69
CA THR A 905 -25.95 -43.69 14.35
C THR A 905 -27.45 -43.88 14.63
N PRO A 906 -28.36 -43.18 13.89
CA PRO A 906 -29.83 -43.13 14.13
C PRO A 906 -30.58 -44.47 14.29
N ALA A 907 -29.92 -45.59 14.01
CA ALA A 907 -30.43 -46.94 14.17
C ALA A 907 -30.30 -47.49 15.61
N ASN A 908 -29.40 -46.96 16.46
CA ASN A 908 -29.24 -47.40 17.84
C ASN A 908 -30.25 -46.76 18.81
N ASN A 909 -30.93 -45.68 18.38
CA ASN A 909 -31.96 -44.98 19.14
C ASN A 909 -33.31 -45.72 19.19
N ALA A 910 -33.46 -46.85 18.49
CA ALA A 910 -34.70 -47.60 18.35
C ALA A 910 -34.56 -49.04 18.84
N LEU A 911 -35.56 -49.56 19.55
CA LEU A 911 -35.55 -50.89 20.13
C LEU A 911 -36.92 -51.59 20.08
N ASP A 912 -36.96 -52.74 19.42
CA ASP A 912 -38.10 -53.67 19.46
C ASP A 912 -37.89 -54.71 20.58
N LEU A 913 -38.45 -54.46 21.76
CA LEU A 913 -38.30 -55.34 22.91
C LEU A 913 -39.31 -56.50 22.85
N ILE A 914 -38.97 -57.51 22.05
CA ILE A 914 -39.80 -58.71 21.85
C ILE A 914 -39.74 -59.62 23.09
N ARG A 915 -40.91 -60.05 23.58
CA ARG A 915 -41.10 -61.09 24.60
C ARG A 915 -42.23 -62.02 24.21
N CYS A 916 -42.25 -63.22 24.78
CA CYS A 916 -43.41 -64.09 24.72
C CYS A 916 -44.03 -64.22 26.12
N VAL A 917 -45.32 -63.91 26.21
CA VAL A 917 -46.13 -64.00 27.42
C VAL A 917 -46.69 -65.42 27.53
N ALA A 918 -46.35 -66.15 28.60
CA ALA A 918 -46.91 -67.46 28.87
C ALA A 918 -48.33 -67.37 29.46
N GLN A 919 -49.13 -68.43 29.34
CA GLN A 919 -50.39 -68.54 30.07
C GLN A 919 -50.15 -68.66 31.58
N ASP A 920 -51.14 -68.28 32.39
CA ASP A 920 -51.14 -68.62 33.82
C ASP A 920 -51.40 -70.13 34.04
N ASP A 921 -51.14 -70.59 35.27
CA ASP A 921 -51.25 -72.01 35.65
C ASP A 921 -52.67 -72.56 35.44
N ALA A 922 -53.70 -71.74 35.71
CA ALA A 922 -55.11 -72.14 35.58
C ALA A 922 -55.51 -72.33 34.11
N THR A 923 -55.07 -71.42 33.24
CA THR A 923 -55.28 -71.50 31.80
C THR A 923 -54.51 -72.70 31.22
N LEU A 924 -53.26 -72.90 31.62
CA LEU A 924 -52.43 -74.02 31.17
C LEU A 924 -53.04 -75.39 31.55
N CYS A 925 -53.62 -75.51 32.75
CA CYS A 925 -54.39 -76.69 33.15
C CYS A 925 -55.65 -76.88 32.30
N THR A 926 -56.40 -75.80 32.06
CA THR A 926 -57.66 -75.82 31.29
C THR A 926 -57.42 -76.23 29.84
N GLU A 927 -56.41 -75.66 29.17
CA GLU A 927 -56.06 -75.97 27.78
C GLU A 927 -55.59 -77.41 27.60
N ASN A 928 -54.97 -78.00 28.62
CA ASN A 928 -54.54 -79.41 28.62
C ASN A 928 -55.58 -80.37 29.21
N SER A 929 -56.80 -79.90 29.50
CA SER A 929 -57.89 -80.69 30.09
C SER A 929 -57.53 -81.40 31.41
N ALA A 930 -56.66 -80.79 32.23
CA ALA A 930 -56.25 -81.32 33.52
C ALA A 930 -57.10 -80.72 34.65
N GLU A 931 -57.86 -81.56 35.35
CA GLU A 931 -58.73 -81.18 36.47
C GLU A 931 -58.06 -81.38 37.84
N CYS A 932 -56.99 -82.18 37.90
CA CYS A 932 -56.33 -82.56 39.14
C CYS A 932 -54.87 -82.97 38.92
N GLY A 933 -54.09 -83.01 40.02
CA GLY A 933 -52.70 -83.51 39.98
C GLY A 933 -51.71 -82.55 39.31
N THR A 934 -50.45 -82.98 39.21
CA THR A 934 -49.34 -82.18 38.69
C THR A 934 -49.24 -82.30 37.17
N LEU A 935 -49.32 -81.18 36.45
CA LEU A 935 -49.21 -81.11 34.99
C LEU A 935 -47.80 -80.64 34.58
N ALA A 936 -47.17 -81.34 33.64
CA ALA A 936 -45.88 -80.93 33.06
C ALA A 936 -45.99 -80.88 31.52
N VAL A 937 -45.94 -79.68 30.95
CA VAL A 937 -46.20 -79.39 29.52
C VAL A 937 -45.35 -78.21 29.03
N LEU A 938 -45.35 -77.96 27.72
CA LEU A 938 -44.85 -76.71 27.17
C LEU A 938 -45.91 -75.61 27.27
N ASP A 939 -45.52 -74.39 27.58
CA ASP A 939 -46.37 -73.20 27.48
C ASP A 939 -46.45 -72.65 26.03
N THR A 940 -47.26 -71.60 25.80
CA THR A 940 -47.37 -70.93 24.48
C THR A 940 -46.05 -70.38 23.94
N CYS A 941 -45.02 -70.27 24.78
CA CYS A 941 -43.70 -69.79 24.42
C CYS A 941 -42.71 -70.93 24.15
N GLY A 942 -43.16 -72.19 24.23
CA GLY A 942 -42.34 -73.38 24.04
C GLY A 942 -41.45 -73.74 25.24
N ASN A 943 -41.62 -73.08 26.39
CA ASN A 943 -40.85 -73.36 27.59
C ASN A 943 -41.50 -74.49 28.40
N SER A 944 -40.69 -75.41 28.92
CA SER A 944 -41.17 -76.50 29.78
C SER A 944 -41.59 -75.95 31.14
N ARG A 945 -42.86 -76.14 31.50
CA ARG A 945 -43.45 -75.72 32.77
C ARG A 945 -44.08 -76.89 33.51
N THR A 946 -44.05 -76.81 34.85
CA THR A 946 -44.71 -77.77 35.73
C THR A 946 -45.65 -77.02 36.67
N VAL A 947 -46.96 -77.24 36.53
CA VAL A 947 -47.99 -76.74 37.46
C VAL A 947 -48.12 -77.74 38.60
N ALA A 948 -47.86 -77.30 39.83
CA ALA A 948 -47.79 -78.19 41.00
C ALA A 948 -49.10 -78.95 41.27
N SER A 949 -50.26 -78.30 41.02
CA SER A 949 -51.57 -78.93 41.05
C SER A 949 -52.57 -78.17 40.17
N CYS A 950 -53.25 -78.88 39.26
CA CYS A 950 -54.37 -78.35 38.47
C CYS A 950 -55.71 -78.35 39.21
N GLY A 951 -55.78 -78.95 40.41
CA GLY A 951 -57.00 -79.03 41.20
C GLY A 951 -57.03 -80.26 42.10
N THR A 952 -58.16 -80.48 42.78
CA THR A 952 -58.38 -81.66 43.62
C THR A 952 -59.79 -82.20 43.40
N CYS A 953 -59.91 -83.52 43.23
CA CYS A 953 -61.20 -84.17 43.07
C CYS A 953 -62.04 -84.14 44.35
N SER A 954 -63.35 -83.97 44.19
CA SER A 954 -64.31 -84.08 45.28
C SER A 954 -64.62 -85.55 45.58
N LEU A 955 -64.58 -85.97 46.84
CA LEU A 955 -64.89 -87.36 47.23
C LEU A 955 -66.32 -87.76 46.76
N PRO A 956 -66.51 -89.00 46.25
CA PRO A 956 -65.59 -90.14 46.30
C PRO A 956 -64.46 -90.13 45.25
N SER A 957 -64.49 -89.24 44.26
CA SER A 957 -63.63 -89.29 43.10
C SER A 957 -62.13 -89.14 43.42
N THR A 958 -61.29 -89.81 42.63
CA THR A 958 -59.82 -89.75 42.71
C THR A 958 -59.21 -89.28 41.39
N CYS A 959 -57.99 -88.75 41.45
CA CYS A 959 -57.30 -88.23 40.28
C CYS A 959 -56.70 -89.37 39.44
N GLY A 960 -57.07 -89.43 38.16
CA GLY A 960 -56.54 -90.41 37.22
C GLY A 960 -55.14 -90.07 36.70
N VAL A 961 -54.51 -91.04 36.02
CA VAL A 961 -53.23 -90.84 35.32
C VAL A 961 -53.35 -89.96 34.07
N ASP A 962 -54.58 -89.72 33.63
CA ASP A 962 -55.00 -88.77 32.60
C ASP A 962 -55.28 -87.35 33.16
N LEU A 963 -55.03 -87.12 34.45
CA LEU A 963 -55.26 -85.85 35.16
C LEU A 963 -56.73 -85.41 35.23
N LEU A 964 -57.68 -86.35 35.02
CA LEU A 964 -59.12 -86.15 35.17
C LEU A 964 -59.64 -86.76 36.49
N CYS A 965 -60.79 -86.27 36.97
CA CYS A 965 -61.41 -86.80 38.17
C CYS A 965 -62.37 -87.97 37.86
N HIS A 966 -62.01 -89.19 38.32
CA HIS A 966 -62.81 -90.40 38.12
C HIS A 966 -63.52 -90.85 39.41
N PRO A 967 -64.78 -91.34 39.37
CA PRO A 967 -65.58 -91.75 40.53
C PRO A 967 -64.98 -92.84 41.43
#